data_AF-A0A8J5MAS4-F1
#
_entry.id   AF-A0A8J5MAS4-F1
#
_cell.length_a   1.000
_cell.length_b   1.000
_cell.length_c   1.000
_cell.angle_alpha   90.00
_cell.angle_beta   90.00
_cell.angle_gamma   90.00
#
_symmetry.space_group_name_H-M   'P 1'
#
loop_
_entity.id
_entity.type
_entity.pdbx_description
1 polymer ?
#
loop_
_entity_poly.entity_id
_entity_poly.type
_entity_poly.pdbx_seq_one_letter_code
_entity_poly.pdbx_strand_id
1 'polypeptide(L)'
;MANAASPFAPLNLAHHDANYLRELVHVFVQHQVESYERYLHDDHERLDNKRWKQVLQRDNMRVFSELEGTNPADDLGYVNQQQSAELADLPALLTVGQMEGSLDDAMYGVMTPNVASMRLKYFYTGDQLANGAVLATIDSPSTMDPFQSLTVKWVEGYQSPMLRPLVSNRDFVYMEATGFTKLSDGELVGYHLLHSVHFPQTPKTRSNTRGTMSICGLYRQRNHSAVDLYCRASVNSGGRVARSIGVKYAAVSLISARKMIRCAHLKKLTWLLRVRDSSIIIRGEAKCIGCGQKPGIFATEIGSCSLCKRTDDSNLRSATFTPMQIDDTNNTGTISASDSSESRLHVVNIAMGCPEFETAFDSATPGSSSPFRSFTLTKGTGYAYVALHLSKLWMPRGASVVLRAVEGFDAPDRTLNLSTSSPSGKPYGNVLAQPLLAKEFRLEFYRNAGSPNTTKIDADIIASSFSVTDSDATCFGFVVDAYYYVLMDNDNPISATDESICAADNTKEAICYYEDSITRTAFLAARSVARLLIPKGSGASAGCTAWLLGNEGHLMTNYHCVSTDDEASSTTVEFMAEADVCSDSVSCTSWGACPGNVVSMSVDLIHADEELDYALLKLPNDGADIAQTYGYLRLKTRDGVVGEQVYIPQHPLYQGKRIAMVDDYTNNVALLSLSASSCGATGYSYSGDTQSGSSGSPVISFSDHGVIALHHCGEMCANTGIPAKRIIADLILNGIDVAEFDGVDDGSNALTNAERFPAYIPPAPEVAQPLTPRLTMNGAIILASSYVSVDSVKFTLNSDTDISFDVLSVEIADNETFYDLNGDCRASYLDSMIYLFADGDSEAVFTVDDSPGDTVNEDGSVSYRDPYKRTFLKQGSYTLAIAPTGASEDDARAGKTKADYPPELYTCRTRGSYGSYKLQISSTIGDNPFTFTSLPAAVGINPASCSKGADTICSSY
;
A
#
# COMPACT_ATOMS: atom_id res chain seq x y z
N MET A 1 3.97 -11.91 19.64
CA MET A 1 3.43 -13.28 19.43
C MET A 1 3.91 -14.21 20.54
N ALA A 2 3.07 -15.15 20.99
CA ALA A 2 3.22 -16.12 22.09
C ALA A 2 4.67 -16.42 22.56
N ASN A 3 5.14 -15.65 23.55
CA ASN A 3 6.26 -15.99 24.41
C ASN A 3 5.71 -16.25 25.82
N ALA A 4 5.18 -17.44 26.03
CA ALA A 4 4.95 -18.00 27.37
C ALA A 4 4.91 -19.52 27.24
N ALA A 5 5.66 -20.22 28.10
CA ALA A 5 5.65 -21.66 28.19
C ALA A 5 4.20 -22.16 28.42
N SER A 6 3.84 -23.28 27.77
CA SER A 6 2.59 -24.00 28.07
C SER A 6 2.38 -24.09 29.59
N PRO A 7 1.18 -23.81 30.11
CA PRO A 7 0.90 -23.98 31.54
C PRO A 7 0.91 -25.46 31.95
N PHE A 8 0.99 -26.38 30.97
CA PHE A 8 1.01 -27.82 31.18
C PHE A 8 2.34 -28.41 30.72
N ALA A 9 2.83 -29.40 31.47
CA ALA A 9 3.93 -30.26 31.04
C ALA A 9 3.52 -31.09 29.81
N PRO A 10 4.49 -31.60 29.02
CA PRO A 10 4.20 -32.57 27.96
C PRO A 10 3.39 -33.74 28.51
N LEU A 11 2.39 -34.16 27.74
CA LEU A 11 1.43 -35.17 28.15
C LEU A 11 1.98 -36.57 27.80
N ASN A 12 2.30 -37.36 28.82
CA ASN A 12 2.69 -38.76 28.64
C ASN A 12 1.43 -39.62 28.60
N LEU A 13 1.01 -40.00 27.39
CA LEU A 13 -0.14 -40.86 27.16
C LEU A 13 0.25 -42.33 27.26
N ALA A 14 -0.54 -43.13 27.99
CA ALA A 14 -0.38 -44.58 27.95
C ALA A 14 -0.82 -45.11 26.58
N HIS A 15 -0.30 -46.29 26.20
CA HIS A 15 -0.64 -46.90 24.92
C HIS A 15 -2.15 -47.14 24.76
N HIS A 16 -2.85 -47.47 25.86
CA HIS A 16 -4.29 -47.62 25.87
C HIS A 16 -5.03 -46.30 25.57
N ASP A 17 -4.61 -45.19 26.19
CA ASP A 17 -5.21 -43.87 25.97
C ASP A 17 -4.98 -43.38 24.54
N ALA A 18 -3.80 -43.61 23.99
CA ALA A 18 -3.49 -43.27 22.60
C ALA A 18 -4.37 -44.05 21.61
N ASN A 19 -4.59 -45.34 21.85
CA ASN A 19 -5.49 -46.16 21.02
C ASN A 19 -6.94 -45.72 21.17
N TYR A 20 -7.38 -45.36 22.37
CA TYR A 20 -8.72 -44.80 22.58
C TYR A 20 -8.94 -43.50 21.80
N LEU A 21 -7.95 -42.61 21.76
CA LEU A 21 -8.03 -41.38 20.97
C LEU A 21 -8.09 -41.66 19.46
N ARG A 22 -7.39 -42.70 18.96
CA ARG A 22 -7.50 -43.14 17.55
C ARG A 22 -8.89 -43.69 17.23
N GLU A 23 -9.45 -44.51 18.10
CA GLU A 23 -10.83 -45.00 17.94
C GLU A 23 -11.85 -43.86 17.93
N LEU A 24 -11.66 -42.84 18.77
CA LEU A 24 -12.49 -41.63 18.73
C LEU A 24 -12.41 -40.91 17.37
N VAL A 25 -11.21 -40.81 16.76
CA VAL A 25 -11.08 -40.26 15.39
C VAL A 25 -11.97 -41.04 14.42
N HIS A 26 -11.88 -42.37 14.43
CA HIS A 26 -12.67 -43.22 13.55
C HIS A 26 -14.17 -42.99 13.72
N VAL A 27 -14.66 -42.96 14.97
CA VAL A 27 -16.08 -42.75 15.27
C VAL A 27 -16.56 -41.37 14.81
N PHE A 28 -15.82 -40.29 15.12
CA PHE A 28 -16.23 -38.94 14.73
C PHE A 28 -16.19 -38.73 13.21
N VAL A 29 -15.15 -39.24 12.55
CA VAL A 29 -15.01 -39.12 11.09
C VAL A 29 -16.09 -39.94 10.38
N GLN A 30 -16.37 -41.17 10.83
CA GLN A 30 -17.44 -42.00 10.26
C GLN A 30 -18.80 -41.32 10.37
N HIS A 31 -19.12 -40.77 11.54
CA HIS A 31 -20.36 -40.04 11.74
C HIS A 31 -20.46 -38.79 10.85
N GLN A 32 -19.36 -38.05 10.69
CA GLN A 32 -19.31 -36.89 9.79
C GLN A 32 -19.49 -37.29 8.32
N VAL A 33 -18.94 -38.44 7.91
CA VAL A 33 -19.15 -39.01 6.57
C VAL A 33 -20.62 -39.31 6.35
N GLU A 34 -21.29 -40.02 7.26
CA GLU A 34 -22.73 -40.31 7.14
C GLU A 34 -23.57 -39.03 7.04
N SER A 35 -23.26 -38.00 7.83
CA SER A 35 -23.93 -36.70 7.78
C SER A 35 -23.68 -35.97 6.45
N TYR A 36 -22.46 -36.07 5.91
CA TYR A 36 -22.11 -35.45 4.63
C TYR A 36 -22.73 -36.16 3.44
N GLU A 37 -22.82 -37.49 3.47
CA GLU A 37 -23.47 -38.29 2.43
C GLU A 37 -24.96 -38.01 2.33
N ARG A 38 -25.66 -37.83 3.45
CA ARG A 38 -27.06 -37.38 3.42
C ARG A 38 -27.18 -35.99 2.79
N TYR A 39 -26.31 -35.05 3.17
CA TYR A 39 -26.29 -33.71 2.56
C TYR A 39 -26.01 -33.76 1.06
N LEU A 40 -25.09 -34.62 0.61
CA LEU A 40 -24.67 -34.73 -0.78
C LEU A 40 -25.71 -35.48 -1.64
N HIS A 41 -26.20 -36.63 -1.17
CA HIS A 41 -27.03 -37.55 -1.94
C HIS A 41 -28.53 -37.37 -1.70
N ASP A 42 -28.97 -37.22 -0.45
CA ASP A 42 -30.38 -37.15 -0.09
C ASP A 42 -30.93 -35.73 -0.21
N ASP A 43 -30.16 -34.75 0.30
CA ASP A 43 -30.56 -33.33 0.31
C ASP A 43 -30.10 -32.57 -0.96
N HIS A 44 -29.30 -33.19 -1.82
CA HIS A 44 -28.76 -32.61 -3.05
C HIS A 44 -28.05 -31.25 -2.84
N GLU A 45 -27.16 -31.19 -1.84
CA GLU A 45 -26.43 -29.98 -1.43
C GLU A 45 -27.34 -28.81 -0.99
N ARG A 46 -28.59 -29.10 -0.58
CA ARG A 46 -29.53 -28.10 -0.07
C ARG A 46 -29.68 -28.19 1.43
N LEU A 47 -29.86 -27.05 2.08
CA LEU A 47 -30.13 -26.99 3.52
C LEU A 47 -31.59 -26.64 3.75
N ASP A 48 -32.23 -27.33 4.70
CA ASP A 48 -33.57 -26.97 5.14
C ASP A 48 -33.56 -25.63 5.89
N ASN A 49 -34.14 -24.61 5.27
CA ASN A 49 -34.25 -23.26 5.84
C ASN A 49 -35.12 -23.20 7.11
N LYS A 50 -35.87 -24.26 7.46
CA LYS A 50 -36.59 -24.37 8.74
C LYS A 50 -35.68 -24.85 9.88
N ARG A 51 -34.58 -25.53 9.56
CA ARG A 51 -33.59 -26.03 10.53
C ARG A 51 -32.37 -25.13 10.60
N TRP A 52 -31.90 -24.59 9.47
CA TRP A 52 -30.65 -23.84 9.38
C TRP A 52 -30.90 -22.37 9.04
N LYS A 53 -30.26 -21.47 9.79
CA LYS A 53 -30.23 -20.03 9.53
C LYS A 53 -28.82 -19.59 9.18
N GLN A 54 -28.64 -18.94 8.03
CA GLN A 54 -27.35 -18.36 7.66
C GLN A 54 -26.96 -17.24 8.63
N VAL A 55 -25.73 -17.29 9.14
CA VAL A 55 -25.16 -16.34 10.11
C VAL A 55 -24.09 -15.46 9.47
N LEU A 56 -23.26 -16.05 8.62
CA LEU A 56 -22.12 -15.36 8.00
C LEU A 56 -21.85 -15.92 6.61
N GLN A 57 -21.48 -15.04 5.68
CA GLN A 57 -20.99 -15.40 4.36
C GLN A 57 -19.79 -14.50 4.02
N ARG A 58 -18.75 -15.12 3.46
CA ARG A 58 -17.55 -14.47 2.91
C ARG A 58 -17.12 -15.30 1.72
N ASP A 59 -16.95 -14.67 0.57
CA ASP A 59 -16.63 -15.34 -0.69
C ASP A 59 -17.64 -16.48 -0.97
N ASN A 60 -17.13 -17.64 -1.37
CA ASN A 60 -17.90 -18.85 -1.63
C ASN A 60 -18.10 -19.74 -0.38
N MET A 61 -17.91 -19.19 0.84
CA MET A 61 -18.07 -19.91 2.11
C MET A 61 -19.22 -19.34 2.95
N ARG A 62 -20.09 -20.21 3.46
CA ARG A 62 -21.27 -19.84 4.27
C ARG A 62 -21.30 -20.60 5.57
N VAL A 63 -21.67 -19.92 6.65
CA VAL A 63 -21.84 -20.49 7.99
C VAL A 63 -23.30 -20.35 8.42
N PHE A 64 -23.89 -21.44 8.88
CA PHE A 64 -25.26 -21.57 9.33
C PHE A 64 -25.31 -21.95 10.81
N SER A 65 -26.31 -21.47 11.53
CA SER A 65 -26.66 -21.91 12.89
C SER A 65 -27.98 -22.66 12.88
N GLU A 66 -28.07 -23.72 13.67
CA GLU A 66 -29.32 -24.46 13.88
C GLU A 66 -30.35 -23.59 14.65
N LEU A 67 -31.59 -23.59 14.17
CA LEU A 67 -32.72 -22.89 14.78
C LEU A 67 -33.24 -23.68 16.00
N GLU A 68 -33.51 -22.99 17.10
CA GLU A 68 -34.05 -23.61 18.32
C GLU A 68 -35.46 -24.16 18.08
N GLY A 69 -35.67 -25.46 18.32
CA GLY A 69 -36.98 -26.12 18.23
C GLY A 69 -37.02 -27.48 17.51
N THR A 70 -35.95 -27.88 16.83
CA THR A 70 -35.80 -29.25 16.29
C THR A 70 -35.10 -30.13 17.32
N ASN A 71 -35.73 -31.23 17.73
CA ASN A 71 -35.19 -32.16 18.73
C ASN A 71 -33.75 -32.59 18.35
N PRO A 72 -32.74 -32.47 19.24
CA PRO A 72 -31.38 -32.98 19.01
C PRO A 72 -31.28 -34.51 18.87
N ALA A 73 -32.41 -35.22 19.01
CA ALA A 73 -32.47 -36.63 19.35
C ALA A 73 -32.50 -37.60 18.15
N ASP A 74 -32.65 -37.13 16.91
CA ASP A 74 -32.77 -38.04 15.75
C ASP A 74 -31.43 -38.36 15.05
N ASP A 75 -30.33 -37.66 15.35
CA ASP A 75 -29.10 -37.77 14.55
C ASP A 75 -27.85 -38.30 15.27
N LEU A 76 -27.85 -38.45 16.60
CA LEU A 76 -26.64 -38.82 17.36
C LEU A 76 -26.90 -39.98 18.33
N GLY A 77 -26.91 -41.19 17.79
CA GLY A 77 -26.82 -42.41 18.59
C GLY A 77 -25.46 -42.50 19.28
N TYR A 78 -25.47 -42.49 20.62
CA TYR A 78 -24.39 -42.81 21.57
C TYR A 78 -23.36 -41.72 21.95
N VAL A 79 -23.69 -40.90 22.96
CA VAL A 79 -23.07 -40.84 24.31
C VAL A 79 -24.14 -40.32 25.29
N ASN A 80 -24.18 -40.82 26.54
CA ASN A 80 -25.13 -40.49 27.64
C ASN A 80 -26.00 -39.22 27.45
N GLN A 81 -27.28 -39.45 27.17
CA GLN A 81 -28.32 -38.47 26.80
C GLN A 81 -28.67 -37.43 27.88
N GLN A 82 -28.04 -37.45 29.06
CA GLN A 82 -28.28 -36.47 30.12
C GLN A 82 -27.20 -35.38 30.24
N GLN A 83 -26.04 -35.52 29.56
CA GLN A 83 -24.96 -34.53 29.67
C GLN A 83 -24.80 -33.61 28.45
N SER A 84 -25.10 -34.07 27.23
CA SER A 84 -24.74 -33.33 26.00
C SER A 84 -25.58 -32.08 25.71
N ALA A 85 -26.87 -32.07 26.08
CA ALA A 85 -27.73 -30.89 25.91
C ALA A 85 -27.48 -29.80 26.98
N GLU A 86 -26.95 -30.17 28.16
CA GLU A 86 -26.53 -29.22 29.19
C GLU A 86 -25.10 -28.66 28.94
N LEU A 87 -24.35 -29.27 28.01
CA LEU A 87 -22.94 -28.97 27.74
C LEU A 87 -22.70 -28.10 26.49
N ALA A 88 -23.70 -27.47 25.87
CA ALA A 88 -23.47 -26.54 24.75
C ALA A 88 -24.22 -25.21 24.95
N ASP A 89 -23.48 -24.11 25.10
CA ASP A 89 -24.06 -22.75 25.18
C ASP A 89 -24.51 -22.22 23.81
N LEU A 90 -24.00 -22.80 22.72
CA LEU A 90 -24.24 -22.34 21.34
C LEU A 90 -24.96 -23.40 20.51
N PRO A 91 -25.83 -22.99 19.56
CA PRO A 91 -26.43 -23.92 18.62
C PRO A 91 -25.37 -24.58 17.74
N ALA A 92 -25.68 -25.76 17.19
CA ALA A 92 -24.81 -26.39 16.20
C ALA A 92 -24.57 -25.43 15.01
N LEU A 93 -23.32 -25.37 14.56
CA LEU A 93 -22.92 -24.59 13.40
C LEU A 93 -22.55 -25.51 12.25
N LEU A 94 -22.91 -25.11 11.04
CA LEU A 94 -22.59 -25.81 9.81
C LEU A 94 -21.93 -24.84 8.83
N THR A 95 -20.76 -25.19 8.33
CA THR A 95 -20.02 -24.42 7.34
C THR A 95 -19.98 -25.20 6.04
N VAL A 96 -20.47 -24.60 4.97
CA VAL A 96 -20.45 -25.18 3.63
C VAL A 96 -19.97 -24.16 2.60
N GLY A 97 -19.16 -24.60 1.64
CA GLY A 97 -18.65 -23.71 0.61
C GLY A 97 -17.49 -24.28 -0.17
N GLN A 98 -16.92 -23.42 -1.01
CA GLN A 98 -15.87 -23.78 -1.97
C GLN A 98 -14.59 -22.96 -1.75
N MET A 99 -13.46 -23.61 -1.99
CA MET A 99 -12.13 -23.01 -2.02
C MET A 99 -11.45 -23.32 -3.35
N GLU A 100 -10.72 -22.36 -3.89
CA GLU A 100 -9.99 -22.51 -5.14
C GLU A 100 -8.63 -23.17 -4.92
N GLY A 101 -8.40 -24.32 -5.55
CA GLY A 101 -7.15 -25.08 -5.52
C GLY A 101 -7.36 -26.60 -5.44
N SER A 102 -6.35 -27.30 -4.95
CA SER A 102 -6.36 -28.76 -4.83
C SER A 102 -6.65 -29.24 -3.40
N LEU A 103 -7.18 -30.45 -3.31
CA LEU A 103 -7.43 -31.14 -2.04
C LEU A 103 -6.13 -31.29 -1.24
N ASP A 104 -5.01 -31.60 -1.91
CA ASP A 104 -3.70 -31.68 -1.29
C ASP A 104 -3.26 -30.35 -0.68
N ASP A 105 -3.54 -29.23 -1.33
CA ASP A 105 -3.23 -27.89 -0.80
C ASP A 105 -4.12 -27.57 0.41
N ALA A 106 -5.40 -27.92 0.35
CA ALA A 106 -6.29 -27.77 1.51
C ALA A 106 -5.75 -28.58 2.72
N MET A 107 -5.39 -29.85 2.51
CA MET A 107 -4.85 -30.72 3.55
C MET A 107 -3.49 -30.25 4.06
N TYR A 108 -2.60 -29.78 3.19
CA TYR A 108 -1.29 -29.22 3.57
C TYR A 108 -1.43 -27.94 4.41
N GLY A 109 -2.40 -27.09 4.07
CA GLY A 109 -2.74 -25.87 4.80
C GLY A 109 -3.25 -26.16 6.20
N VAL A 110 -4.18 -27.11 6.30
CA VAL A 110 -4.84 -27.53 7.54
C VAL A 110 -3.86 -28.19 8.53
N MET A 111 -2.97 -29.04 8.04
CA MET A 111 -2.11 -29.88 8.87
C MET A 111 -1.09 -29.06 9.68
N THR A 112 -1.05 -29.30 11.00
CA THR A 112 -0.13 -28.61 11.91
C THR A 112 0.48 -29.56 12.95
N PRO A 113 1.39 -30.46 12.55
CA PRO A 113 1.85 -31.55 13.42
C PRO A 113 2.77 -31.09 14.56
N ASN A 114 3.24 -29.84 14.50
CA ASN A 114 4.14 -29.25 15.49
C ASN A 114 3.77 -27.77 15.76
N VAL A 115 4.36 -27.22 16.82
CA VAL A 115 4.10 -25.84 17.27
C VAL A 115 4.45 -24.80 16.21
N ALA A 116 5.50 -25.02 15.41
CA ALA A 116 5.90 -24.08 14.36
C ALA A 116 4.85 -24.00 13.24
N SER A 117 4.40 -25.16 12.73
CA SER A 117 3.33 -25.23 11.73
C SER A 117 2.00 -24.69 12.28
N MET A 118 1.73 -24.89 13.57
CA MET A 118 0.56 -24.36 14.25
C MET A 118 0.58 -22.83 14.28
N ARG A 119 1.66 -22.21 14.76
CA ARG A 119 1.81 -20.74 14.79
C ARG A 119 1.64 -20.12 13.41
N LEU A 120 2.25 -20.76 12.41
CA LEU A 120 2.20 -20.32 11.03
C LEU A 120 0.77 -20.39 10.45
N LYS A 121 -0.02 -21.41 10.80
CA LYS A 121 -1.45 -21.49 10.44
C LYS A 121 -2.25 -20.33 11.03
N TYR A 122 -2.16 -20.10 12.34
CA TYR A 122 -2.91 -19.04 13.03
C TYR A 122 -2.53 -17.63 12.54
N PHE A 123 -1.24 -17.43 12.22
CA PHE A 123 -0.76 -16.18 11.62
C PHE A 123 -1.44 -15.92 10.26
N TYR A 124 -1.46 -16.89 9.35
CA TYR A 124 -2.05 -16.69 8.02
C TYR A 124 -3.58 -16.66 8.01
N THR A 125 -4.24 -17.36 8.92
CA THR A 125 -5.70 -17.30 9.02
C THR A 125 -6.20 -15.98 9.62
N GLY A 126 -5.33 -15.23 10.31
CA GLY A 126 -5.69 -14.01 11.02
C GLY A 126 -6.48 -14.30 12.31
N ASP A 127 -6.39 -15.53 12.82
CA ASP A 127 -7.04 -15.93 14.06
C ASP A 127 -6.19 -15.45 15.25
N GLN A 128 -6.80 -14.68 16.14
CA GLN A 128 -6.09 -14.05 17.27
C GLN A 128 -5.79 -15.09 18.37
N LEU A 129 -4.61 -15.70 18.29
CA LEU A 129 -4.08 -16.63 19.29
C LEU A 129 -3.22 -15.87 20.31
N ALA A 130 -3.58 -15.94 21.59
CA ALA A 130 -2.74 -15.41 22.67
C ALA A 130 -1.54 -16.35 22.91
N ASN A 131 -1.82 -17.65 23.10
CA ASN A 131 -0.84 -18.69 23.37
C ASN A 131 -1.29 -20.05 22.84
N GLY A 132 -0.35 -21.00 22.62
CA GLY A 132 -0.69 -22.38 22.28
C GLY A 132 0.50 -23.33 22.26
N ALA A 133 0.23 -24.63 22.44
CA ALA A 133 1.23 -25.68 22.51
C ALA A 133 0.70 -27.04 22.00
N VAL A 134 1.61 -27.89 21.50
CA VAL A 134 1.34 -29.30 21.24
C VAL A 134 1.77 -30.09 22.48
N LEU A 135 0.81 -30.71 23.16
CA LEU A 135 1.00 -31.44 24.42
C LEU A 135 1.46 -32.89 24.19
N ALA A 136 0.97 -33.54 23.14
CA ALA A 136 1.41 -34.87 22.72
C ALA A 136 1.22 -35.06 21.21
N THR A 137 2.09 -35.85 20.59
CA THR A 137 1.94 -36.31 19.20
C THR A 137 1.74 -37.81 19.22
N ILE A 138 0.57 -38.27 18.76
CA ILE A 138 0.18 -39.68 18.76
C ILE A 138 0.53 -40.30 17.42
N ASP A 139 0.17 -39.62 16.32
CA ASP A 139 0.52 -40.02 14.95
C ASP A 139 1.17 -38.84 14.23
N SER A 140 2.31 -39.09 13.58
CA SER A 140 3.07 -38.11 12.80
C SER A 140 2.95 -38.41 11.30
N PRO A 141 2.95 -37.37 10.44
CA PRO A 141 2.96 -37.56 8.99
C PRO A 141 4.13 -38.41 8.51
N SER A 142 3.89 -39.26 7.50
CA SER A 142 4.92 -40.11 6.89
C SER A 142 5.05 -39.81 5.39
N THR A 143 6.07 -40.36 4.73
CA THR A 143 6.20 -40.23 3.26
C THR A 143 5.10 -40.94 2.49
N MET A 144 4.49 -41.98 3.09
CA MET A 144 3.37 -42.72 2.49
C MET A 144 2.04 -42.04 2.77
N ASP A 145 1.89 -41.46 3.96
CA ASP A 145 0.67 -40.79 4.43
C ASP A 145 1.02 -39.37 4.91
N PRO A 146 1.25 -38.42 3.98
CA PRO A 146 1.82 -37.10 4.29
C PRO A 146 0.86 -36.15 5.01
N PHE A 147 -0.43 -36.48 5.07
CA PHE A 147 -1.46 -35.69 5.75
C PHE A 147 -2.05 -36.39 6.98
N GLN A 148 -1.60 -37.61 7.30
CA GLN A 148 -2.06 -38.34 8.48
C GLN A 148 -1.37 -37.79 9.73
N SER A 149 -2.13 -37.21 10.66
CA SER A 149 -1.60 -36.71 11.92
C SER A 149 -2.64 -36.79 13.03
N LEU A 150 -2.21 -37.10 14.25
CA LEU A 150 -3.03 -37.03 15.45
C LEU A 150 -2.21 -36.43 16.59
N THR A 151 -2.65 -35.29 17.12
CA THR A 151 -1.95 -34.53 18.17
C THR A 151 -2.91 -34.05 19.24
N VAL A 152 -2.44 -33.91 20.48
CA VAL A 152 -3.17 -33.23 21.56
C VAL A 152 -2.59 -31.83 21.73
N LYS A 153 -3.44 -30.81 21.79
CA LYS A 153 -3.06 -29.41 21.79
C LYS A 153 -3.76 -28.62 22.87
N TRP A 154 -3.14 -27.51 23.24
CA TRP A 154 -3.73 -26.45 24.05
C TRP A 154 -3.64 -25.12 23.31
N VAL A 155 -4.72 -24.35 23.35
CA VAL A 155 -4.79 -22.98 22.80
C VAL A 155 -5.49 -22.04 23.76
N GLU A 156 -5.05 -20.79 23.76
CA GLU A 156 -5.68 -19.67 24.44
C GLU A 156 -6.10 -18.62 23.39
N GLY A 157 -7.41 -18.37 23.31
CA GLY A 157 -7.96 -17.32 22.45
C GLY A 157 -7.66 -15.93 23.04
N TYR A 158 -7.21 -15.02 22.19
CA TYR A 158 -6.98 -13.63 22.60
C TYR A 158 -8.32 -12.88 22.71
N GLN A 159 -8.50 -12.14 23.81
CA GLN A 159 -9.61 -11.22 24.00
C GLN A 159 -9.09 -9.79 24.20
N SER A 160 -9.74 -8.84 23.53
CA SER A 160 -9.42 -7.41 23.64
C SER A 160 -9.41 -6.96 25.11
N PRO A 161 -8.40 -6.20 25.56
CA PRO A 161 -8.32 -5.68 26.92
C PRO A 161 -9.59 -4.96 27.39
N MET A 162 -10.30 -4.30 26.46
CA MET A 162 -11.55 -3.59 26.74
C MET A 162 -12.71 -4.53 27.14
N LEU A 163 -12.73 -5.76 26.61
CA LEU A 163 -13.77 -6.76 26.91
C LEU A 163 -13.39 -7.71 28.06
N ARG A 164 -12.11 -7.73 28.47
CA ARG A 164 -11.62 -8.59 29.58
C ARG A 164 -12.36 -8.41 30.92
N PRO A 165 -12.82 -7.20 31.31
CA PRO A 165 -13.63 -7.03 32.53
C PRO A 165 -14.99 -7.72 32.47
N LEU A 166 -15.54 -7.93 31.26
CA LEU A 166 -16.84 -8.55 31.04
C LEU A 166 -16.75 -10.04 30.63
N VAL A 167 -15.66 -10.42 29.94
CA VAL A 167 -15.50 -11.70 29.24
C VAL A 167 -14.03 -12.15 29.39
N SER A 168 -13.74 -13.10 30.28
CA SER A 168 -12.37 -13.64 30.50
C SER A 168 -11.74 -14.30 29.26
N ASN A 169 -10.43 -14.60 29.24
CA ASN A 169 -9.86 -15.41 28.16
C ASN A 169 -10.45 -16.83 28.17
N ARG A 170 -10.57 -17.44 26.99
CA ARG A 170 -10.99 -18.84 26.84
C ARG A 170 -9.80 -19.69 26.44
N ASP A 171 -9.64 -20.82 27.12
CA ASP A 171 -8.66 -21.83 26.76
C ASP A 171 -9.33 -23.15 26.37
N PHE A 172 -8.68 -23.91 25.50
CA PHE A 172 -9.16 -25.20 25.02
C PHE A 172 -8.05 -26.23 25.02
N VAL A 173 -8.36 -27.44 25.47
CA VAL A 173 -7.51 -28.63 25.32
C VAL A 173 -8.25 -29.59 24.40
N TYR A 174 -7.63 -29.98 23.29
CA TYR A 174 -8.29 -30.74 22.23
C TYR A 174 -7.33 -31.66 21.48
N MET A 175 -7.85 -32.76 20.94
CA MET A 175 -7.16 -33.56 19.93
C MET A 175 -7.41 -32.95 18.55
N GLU A 176 -6.36 -32.80 17.74
CA GLU A 176 -6.44 -32.46 16.32
C GLU A 176 -6.01 -33.67 15.49
N ALA A 177 -6.88 -34.13 14.59
CA ALA A 177 -6.62 -35.22 13.66
C ALA A 177 -6.82 -34.77 12.20
N THR A 178 -5.92 -35.20 11.32
CA THR A 178 -6.01 -34.99 9.87
C THR A 178 -5.68 -36.28 9.13
N GLY A 179 -6.25 -36.44 7.94
CA GLY A 179 -5.95 -37.56 7.05
C GLY A 179 -6.95 -37.66 5.91
N PHE A 180 -6.98 -38.81 5.24
CA PHE A 180 -7.99 -39.11 4.23
C PHE A 180 -8.89 -40.25 4.69
N THR A 181 -10.15 -40.20 4.26
CA THR A 181 -11.11 -41.30 4.37
C THR A 181 -11.84 -41.45 3.04
N LYS A 182 -12.68 -42.48 2.93
CA LYS A 182 -13.52 -42.72 1.76
C LYS A 182 -14.99 -42.56 2.11
N LEU A 183 -15.74 -41.99 1.17
CA LEU A 183 -17.19 -42.10 1.14
C LEU A 183 -17.61 -43.53 0.76
N SER A 184 -18.88 -43.85 0.95
CA SER A 184 -19.53 -45.12 0.61
C SER A 184 -19.44 -45.46 -0.87
N ASP A 185 -19.34 -44.46 -1.75
CA ASP A 185 -19.12 -44.63 -3.19
C ASP A 185 -17.64 -44.85 -3.57
N GLY A 186 -16.73 -44.76 -2.59
CA GLY A 186 -15.29 -44.92 -2.76
C GLY A 186 -14.53 -43.62 -3.05
N GLU A 187 -15.20 -42.47 -3.16
CA GLU A 187 -14.55 -41.17 -3.36
C GLU A 187 -13.66 -40.79 -2.17
N LEU A 188 -12.46 -40.29 -2.46
CA LEU A 188 -11.48 -39.89 -1.45
C LEU A 188 -11.78 -38.48 -0.95
N VAL A 189 -11.90 -38.33 0.38
CA VAL A 189 -12.11 -37.04 1.04
C VAL A 189 -11.09 -36.84 2.15
N GLY A 190 -10.61 -35.60 2.30
CA GLY A 190 -9.76 -35.20 3.42
C GLY A 190 -10.59 -34.88 4.65
N TYR A 191 -10.14 -35.23 5.85
CA TYR A 191 -10.80 -34.88 7.11
C TYR A 191 -9.93 -34.01 8.01
N HIS A 192 -10.57 -33.11 8.75
CA HIS A 192 -9.96 -32.30 9.81
C HIS A 192 -10.85 -32.31 11.05
N LEU A 193 -10.39 -32.96 12.12
CA LEU A 193 -11.14 -33.11 13.37
C LEU A 193 -10.43 -32.34 14.48
N LEU A 194 -11.17 -31.50 15.20
CA LEU A 194 -10.79 -30.95 16.50
C LEU A 194 -11.83 -31.39 17.52
N HIS A 195 -11.42 -32.11 18.57
CA HIS A 195 -12.33 -32.55 19.62
C HIS A 195 -11.74 -32.31 21.00
N SER A 196 -12.47 -31.62 21.88
CA SER A 196 -12.00 -31.34 23.23
C SER A 196 -11.83 -32.61 24.06
N VAL A 197 -10.67 -32.75 24.70
CA VAL A 197 -10.31 -33.90 25.52
C VAL A 197 -9.82 -33.43 26.89
N HIS A 198 -10.04 -34.25 27.91
CA HIS A 198 -9.79 -33.88 29.29
C HIS A 198 -8.74 -34.82 29.90
N PHE A 199 -7.69 -34.24 30.46
CA PHE A 199 -6.63 -34.97 31.15
C PHE A 199 -6.45 -34.41 32.57
N PRO A 200 -6.26 -35.25 33.60
CA PRO A 200 -5.90 -34.77 34.94
C PRO A 200 -4.66 -33.84 34.95
N GLN A 201 -3.76 -34.02 33.99
CA GLN A 201 -2.53 -33.25 33.79
C GLN A 201 -2.78 -31.86 33.17
N THR A 202 -3.99 -31.56 32.67
CA THR A 202 -4.35 -30.28 32.04
C THR A 202 -5.47 -29.53 32.79
N PRO A 203 -5.30 -29.26 34.11
CA PRO A 203 -6.34 -28.63 34.93
C PRO A 203 -6.69 -27.23 34.42
N LYS A 204 -7.90 -26.75 34.75
CA LYS A 204 -8.34 -25.40 34.42
C LYS A 204 -7.43 -24.36 35.11
N THR A 205 -6.90 -23.41 34.35
CA THR A 205 -6.06 -22.32 34.88
C THR A 205 -6.92 -21.26 35.56
N ARG A 206 -6.39 -20.55 36.58
CA ARG A 206 -7.17 -19.59 37.39
C ARG A 206 -7.62 -18.35 36.61
N SER A 207 -6.92 -17.97 35.55
CA SER A 207 -7.18 -16.77 34.76
C SER A 207 -8.16 -16.99 33.61
N ASN A 208 -8.38 -18.24 33.19
CA ASN A 208 -9.07 -18.56 31.94
C ASN A 208 -10.31 -19.42 32.19
N THR A 209 -11.29 -19.25 31.29
CA THR A 209 -12.49 -20.07 31.23
C THR A 209 -12.26 -21.20 30.24
N ARG A 210 -12.21 -22.46 30.73
CA ARG A 210 -12.09 -23.66 29.89
C ARG A 210 -13.35 -23.85 29.07
N GLY A 211 -13.25 -23.70 27.75
CA GLY A 211 -14.30 -24.07 26.80
C GLY A 211 -14.13 -25.50 26.32
N THR A 212 -15.17 -26.03 25.68
CA THR A 212 -15.11 -27.30 24.94
C THR A 212 -15.60 -27.10 23.51
N MET A 213 -15.06 -27.86 22.56
CA MET A 213 -15.47 -27.82 21.17
C MET A 213 -15.37 -29.19 20.51
N SER A 214 -16.21 -29.41 19.51
CA SER A 214 -16.09 -30.52 18.56
C SER A 214 -16.34 -29.97 17.16
N ILE A 215 -15.33 -30.00 16.31
CA ILE A 215 -15.34 -29.48 14.95
C ILE A 215 -14.84 -30.58 14.03
N CYS A 216 -15.62 -30.96 13.02
CA CYS A 216 -15.19 -31.93 12.02
C CYS A 216 -15.49 -31.40 10.63
N GLY A 217 -14.45 -31.23 9.81
CA GLY A 217 -14.52 -30.79 8.42
C GLY A 217 -14.16 -31.91 7.45
N LEU A 218 -14.91 -32.03 6.36
CA LEU A 218 -14.60 -32.87 5.21
C LEU A 218 -14.29 -31.99 3.99
N TYR A 219 -13.19 -32.30 3.32
CA TYR A 219 -12.69 -31.63 2.13
C TYR A 219 -12.81 -32.59 0.94
N ARG A 220 -13.53 -32.19 -0.10
CA ARG A 220 -13.78 -33.02 -1.29
C ARG A 220 -13.30 -32.28 -2.53
N GLN A 221 -12.53 -32.95 -3.39
CA GLN A 221 -12.14 -32.38 -4.68
C GLN A 221 -13.36 -32.38 -5.61
N ARG A 222 -13.88 -31.19 -5.95
CA ARG A 222 -15.04 -31.08 -6.87
C ARG A 222 -14.61 -31.19 -8.34
N ASN A 223 -13.54 -30.48 -8.68
CA ASN A 223 -12.89 -30.49 -10.00
C ASN A 223 -11.41 -30.10 -9.82
N HIS A 224 -10.63 -29.98 -10.89
CA HIS A 224 -9.18 -29.70 -10.82
C HIS A 224 -8.78 -28.39 -10.11
N SER A 225 -9.70 -27.44 -9.94
CA SER A 225 -9.42 -26.13 -9.36
C SER A 225 -10.32 -25.78 -8.16
N ALA A 226 -11.15 -26.70 -7.66
CA ALA A 226 -12.08 -26.41 -6.57
C ALA A 226 -12.21 -27.56 -5.56
N VAL A 227 -12.20 -27.20 -4.28
CA VAL A 227 -12.42 -28.08 -3.13
C VAL A 227 -13.66 -27.64 -2.36
N ASP A 228 -14.61 -28.55 -2.19
CA ASP A 228 -15.78 -28.35 -1.33
C ASP A 228 -15.40 -28.60 0.14
N LEU A 229 -15.91 -27.78 1.05
CA LEU A 229 -15.82 -27.95 2.50
C LEU A 229 -17.21 -28.21 3.08
N TYR A 230 -17.34 -29.27 3.86
CA TYR A 230 -18.49 -29.52 4.73
C TYR A 230 -18.01 -29.69 6.17
N CYS A 231 -18.29 -28.71 7.03
CA CYS A 231 -17.78 -28.69 8.39
C CYS A 231 -18.89 -28.45 9.43
N ARG A 232 -19.01 -29.37 10.39
CA ARG A 232 -19.95 -29.26 11.51
C ARG A 232 -19.18 -28.92 12.79
N ALA A 233 -19.73 -28.01 13.58
CA ALA A 233 -19.12 -27.53 14.82
C ALA A 233 -20.13 -27.41 15.95
N SER A 234 -19.72 -27.82 17.15
CA SER A 234 -20.39 -27.54 18.42
C SER A 234 -19.38 -26.94 19.39
N VAL A 235 -19.75 -25.86 20.09
CA VAL A 235 -18.85 -25.11 20.96
C VAL A 235 -19.57 -24.73 22.26
N ASN A 236 -18.92 -25.01 23.38
CA ASN A 236 -19.27 -24.50 24.70
C ASN A 236 -18.22 -23.49 25.16
N SER A 237 -18.70 -22.30 25.53
CA SER A 237 -17.84 -21.19 25.94
C SER A 237 -17.32 -21.29 27.38
N GLY A 238 -17.82 -22.25 28.18
CA GLY A 238 -17.38 -22.59 29.52
C GLY A 238 -17.75 -21.58 30.62
N GLY A 239 -18.50 -20.52 30.26
CA GLY A 239 -18.85 -19.39 31.13
C GLY A 239 -19.87 -18.47 30.46
N ARG A 240 -20.32 -17.41 31.14
CA ARG A 240 -21.39 -16.54 30.62
C ARG A 240 -20.94 -15.75 29.39
N VAL A 241 -21.48 -16.09 28.22
CA VAL A 241 -21.35 -15.32 26.97
C VAL A 241 -22.75 -15.17 26.40
N ALA A 242 -23.11 -13.97 25.92
CA ALA A 242 -24.36 -13.79 25.20
C ALA A 242 -24.35 -14.66 23.94
N ARG A 243 -25.40 -15.46 23.73
CA ARG A 243 -25.49 -16.43 22.62
C ARG A 243 -25.20 -15.81 21.24
N SER A 244 -25.70 -14.60 20.98
CA SER A 244 -25.43 -13.85 19.74
C SER A 244 -23.95 -13.54 19.54
N ILE A 245 -23.24 -13.20 20.62
CA ILE A 245 -21.80 -12.93 20.60
C ILE A 245 -21.03 -14.23 20.35
N GLY A 246 -21.35 -15.30 21.07
CA GLY A 246 -20.68 -16.60 20.90
C GLY A 246 -20.86 -17.18 19.49
N VAL A 247 -22.07 -17.11 18.92
CA VAL A 247 -22.34 -17.54 17.54
C VAL A 247 -21.53 -16.71 16.53
N LYS A 248 -21.44 -15.39 16.70
CA LYS A 248 -20.64 -14.52 15.82
C LYS A 248 -19.16 -14.86 15.86
N TYR A 249 -18.58 -15.05 17.05
CA TYR A 249 -17.17 -15.45 17.19
C TYR A 249 -16.89 -16.80 16.57
N ALA A 250 -17.70 -17.81 16.86
CA ALA A 250 -17.52 -19.15 16.29
C ALA A 250 -17.68 -19.15 14.76
N ALA A 251 -18.61 -18.35 14.21
CA ALA A 251 -18.76 -18.21 12.75
C ALA A 251 -17.53 -17.56 12.08
N VAL A 252 -16.91 -16.55 12.71
CA VAL A 252 -15.67 -15.94 12.22
C VAL A 252 -14.50 -16.93 12.24
N SER A 253 -14.39 -17.75 13.30
CA SER A 253 -13.34 -18.79 13.36
C SER A 253 -13.54 -19.88 12.31
N LEU A 254 -14.78 -20.33 12.08
CA LEU A 254 -15.06 -21.37 11.07
C LEU A 254 -14.85 -20.87 9.64
N ILE A 255 -15.22 -19.62 9.36
CA ILE A 255 -15.06 -19.06 8.00
C ILE A 255 -13.59 -18.83 7.63
N SER A 256 -12.67 -18.82 8.62
CA SER A 256 -11.22 -18.75 8.39
C SER A 256 -10.68 -19.94 7.57
N ALA A 257 -11.42 -21.07 7.54
CA ALA A 257 -11.08 -22.25 6.75
C ALA A 257 -10.90 -21.94 5.26
N ARG A 258 -11.53 -20.89 4.73
CA ARG A 258 -11.35 -20.42 3.34
C ARG A 258 -9.90 -20.07 2.99
N LYS A 259 -9.06 -19.79 4.00
CA LYS A 259 -7.65 -19.39 3.84
C LYS A 259 -6.67 -20.58 3.83
N MET A 260 -7.13 -21.83 3.95
CA MET A 260 -6.23 -22.99 4.10
C MET A 260 -5.36 -23.22 2.85
N ILE A 261 -5.89 -23.00 1.65
CA ILE A 261 -5.10 -23.15 0.41
C ILE A 261 -4.02 -22.06 0.31
N ARG A 262 -4.34 -20.81 0.65
CA ARG A 262 -3.33 -19.73 0.77
C ARG A 262 -2.25 -20.07 1.79
N CYS A 263 -2.63 -20.62 2.94
CA CYS A 263 -1.68 -21.08 3.97
C CYS A 263 -0.73 -22.16 3.41
N ALA A 264 -1.22 -23.07 2.57
CA ALA A 264 -0.39 -24.07 1.90
C ALA A 264 0.61 -23.46 0.92
N HIS A 265 0.21 -22.49 0.10
CA HIS A 265 1.11 -21.80 -0.84
C HIS A 265 2.23 -21.07 -0.12
N LEU A 266 1.93 -20.40 0.99
CA LEU A 266 2.93 -19.72 1.82
C LEU A 266 3.86 -20.71 2.53
N LYS A 267 3.35 -21.85 3.01
CA LYS A 267 4.19 -22.95 3.53
C LYS A 267 5.15 -23.48 2.45
N LYS A 268 4.67 -23.69 1.22
CA LYS A 268 5.51 -24.14 0.08
C LYS A 268 6.53 -23.09 -0.32
N LEU A 269 6.16 -21.82 -0.35
CA LEU A 269 7.09 -20.71 -0.63
C LEU A 269 8.20 -20.64 0.43
N THR A 270 7.84 -20.76 1.71
CA THR A 270 8.81 -20.84 2.81
C THR A 270 9.76 -22.03 2.64
N TRP A 271 9.24 -23.18 2.20
CA TRP A 271 10.07 -24.34 1.88
C TRP A 271 10.97 -24.10 0.67
N LEU A 272 10.47 -23.47 -0.40
CA LEU A 272 11.27 -23.13 -1.59
C LEU A 272 12.41 -22.17 -1.25
N LEU A 273 12.17 -21.17 -0.39
CA LEU A 273 13.21 -20.28 0.12
C LEU A 273 14.29 -21.08 0.89
N ARG A 274 13.88 -22.08 1.69
CA ARG A 274 14.83 -22.98 2.40
C ARG A 274 15.59 -23.92 1.47
N VAL A 275 14.98 -24.38 0.37
CA VAL A 275 15.62 -25.28 -0.59
C VAL A 275 16.58 -24.53 -1.52
N ARG A 276 16.29 -23.26 -1.84
CA ARG A 276 17.19 -22.40 -2.63
C ARG A 276 18.46 -22.01 -1.85
N ASP A 277 18.39 -22.04 -0.53
CA ASP A 277 19.50 -21.87 0.43
C ASP A 277 20.58 -22.98 0.36
N SER A 278 20.41 -24.01 -0.49
CA SER A 278 21.40 -25.08 -0.72
C SER A 278 22.72 -24.60 -1.37
N SER A 279 22.89 -23.30 -1.65
CA SER A 279 24.02 -22.79 -2.44
C SER A 279 24.66 -21.47 -1.99
N ILE A 280 24.23 -20.85 -0.87
CA ILE A 280 24.87 -19.63 -0.35
C ILE A 280 25.03 -19.73 1.18
N ILE A 281 26.27 -19.55 1.64
CA ILE A 281 26.63 -19.46 3.06
C ILE A 281 26.12 -18.12 3.60
N ILE A 282 25.05 -18.13 4.41
CA ILE A 282 24.66 -16.97 5.21
C ILE A 282 25.38 -17.05 6.57
N ARG A 283 26.38 -16.19 6.77
CA ARG A 283 26.83 -15.82 8.12
C ARG A 283 25.94 -14.67 8.61
N GLY A 284 24.98 -14.99 9.48
CA GLY A 284 24.17 -14.02 10.21
C GLY A 284 23.99 -14.45 11.66
N GLU A 285 24.00 -13.49 12.58
CA GLU A 285 23.88 -13.75 14.02
C GLU A 285 22.57 -14.45 14.43
N ALA A 286 22.64 -15.24 15.50
CA ALA A 286 21.58 -16.14 15.94
C ALA A 286 20.40 -15.40 16.62
N LYS A 287 19.38 -15.02 15.84
CA LYS A 287 18.02 -14.77 16.38
C LYS A 287 16.99 -15.66 15.68
N CYS A 288 16.08 -16.24 16.47
CA CYS A 288 15.04 -17.13 15.96
C CYS A 288 13.90 -16.34 15.30
N ILE A 289 13.69 -16.56 13.99
CA ILE A 289 12.65 -15.91 13.14
C ILE A 289 11.22 -16.05 13.71
N GLY A 290 10.97 -17.01 14.61
CA GLY A 290 9.64 -17.23 15.19
C GLY A 290 9.35 -16.51 16.53
N CYS A 291 10.35 -16.03 17.26
CA CYS A 291 10.14 -15.42 18.58
C CYS A 291 11.03 -14.22 18.92
N GLY A 292 12.02 -13.88 18.07
CA GLY A 292 12.86 -12.69 18.24
C GLY A 292 13.85 -12.72 19.43
N GLN A 293 13.85 -13.75 20.29
CA GLN A 293 14.71 -13.78 21.48
C GLN A 293 16.03 -14.53 21.29
N LYS A 294 17.06 -14.07 22.02
CA LYS A 294 18.36 -14.74 22.21
C LYS A 294 18.24 -15.86 23.27
N PRO A 295 19.01 -16.97 23.20
CA PRO A 295 18.99 -18.01 24.22
C PRO A 295 19.48 -17.47 25.57
N GLY A 296 18.72 -17.71 26.65
CA GLY A 296 19.09 -17.28 28.00
C GLY A 296 20.24 -18.09 28.62
N ILE A 297 20.85 -17.50 29.66
CA ILE A 297 22.15 -17.81 30.31
C ILE A 297 22.27 -19.20 30.99
N PHE A 298 21.29 -20.12 30.85
CA PHE A 298 21.36 -21.46 31.44
C PHE A 298 21.17 -22.61 30.42
N ALA A 299 21.83 -22.53 29.27
CA ALA A 299 22.02 -23.68 28.39
C ALA A 299 23.53 -24.02 28.31
N THR A 300 23.91 -25.12 28.96
CA THR A 300 25.26 -25.68 28.96
C THR A 300 25.65 -26.18 27.56
N GLU A 301 26.85 -25.78 27.11
CA GLU A 301 27.69 -26.29 26.02
C GLU A 301 27.00 -26.85 24.75
N ILE A 302 27.31 -26.21 23.62
CA ILE A 302 26.91 -26.52 22.23
C ILE A 302 25.56 -25.91 21.82
N GLY A 303 25.58 -24.61 21.54
CA GLY A 303 24.47 -23.86 20.96
C GLY A 303 24.13 -24.35 19.55
N SER A 304 23.04 -25.08 19.43
CA SER A 304 22.45 -25.51 18.16
C SER A 304 20.93 -25.30 18.21
N CYS A 305 20.36 -24.76 17.13
CA CYS A 305 18.92 -24.65 16.93
C CYS A 305 18.33 -26.05 16.69
N SER A 306 17.29 -26.43 17.43
CA SER A 306 16.67 -27.77 17.34
C SER A 306 15.98 -28.09 16.00
N LEU A 307 15.93 -27.14 15.07
CA LEU A 307 15.30 -27.28 13.75
C LEU A 307 16.29 -27.59 12.60
N CYS A 308 17.58 -27.31 12.76
CA CYS A 308 18.53 -27.37 11.64
C CYS A 308 19.84 -28.04 12.10
N LYS A 309 19.89 -29.38 12.02
CA LYS A 309 21.09 -30.17 12.28
C LYS A 309 21.91 -30.36 10.98
N ARG A 310 23.09 -29.72 10.89
CA ARG A 310 24.34 -30.10 10.12
C ARG A 310 24.20 -30.26 8.58
N THR A 311 25.22 -30.31 7.70
CA THR A 311 26.71 -30.09 7.60
C THR A 311 27.05 -30.04 6.09
N ASP A 312 28.17 -29.42 5.72
CA ASP A 312 28.73 -29.31 4.35
C ASP A 312 28.81 -30.63 3.55
N ASP A 313 28.49 -30.58 2.24
CA ASP A 313 29.38 -31.10 1.17
C ASP A 313 28.91 -30.75 -0.27
N SER A 314 29.81 -30.04 -0.97
CA SER A 314 30.22 -30.02 -2.39
C SER A 314 29.26 -30.22 -3.61
N ASN A 315 29.48 -29.32 -4.60
CA ASN A 315 29.38 -29.46 -6.08
C ASN A 315 28.00 -29.44 -6.78
N LEU A 316 27.74 -28.44 -7.67
CA LEU A 316 27.77 -28.60 -9.15
C LEU A 316 27.30 -27.33 -9.93
N ARG A 317 28.23 -26.75 -10.68
CA ARG A 317 28.23 -26.17 -12.05
C ARG A 317 26.90 -25.70 -12.74
N SER A 318 26.99 -24.44 -13.22
CA SER A 318 26.65 -23.92 -14.57
C SER A 318 25.22 -24.07 -15.13
N ALA A 319 24.57 -22.94 -15.44
CA ALA A 319 23.61 -22.86 -16.54
C ALA A 319 23.55 -21.46 -17.18
N THR A 320 23.45 -21.49 -18.51
CA THR A 320 23.58 -20.45 -19.53
C THR A 320 22.40 -19.48 -19.61
N PHE A 321 22.65 -18.24 -20.05
CA PHE A 321 21.65 -17.20 -20.31
C PHE A 321 20.81 -17.45 -21.58
N THR A 322 19.52 -17.10 -21.52
CA THR A 322 18.65 -16.86 -22.69
C THR A 322 17.99 -15.48 -22.56
N PRO A 323 17.92 -14.66 -23.63
CA PRO A 323 17.14 -13.42 -23.62
C PRO A 323 15.64 -13.69 -23.51
N MET A 324 14.92 -12.77 -22.85
CA MET A 324 13.48 -12.83 -22.63
C MET A 324 12.72 -12.67 -23.96
N GLN A 325 11.73 -13.55 -24.17
CA GLN A 325 10.85 -13.57 -25.33
C GLN A 325 9.91 -12.35 -25.28
N ILE A 326 9.79 -11.65 -26.41
CA ILE A 326 8.85 -10.54 -26.62
C ILE A 326 7.46 -11.15 -26.71
N ASP A 327 6.53 -10.75 -25.84
CA ASP A 327 5.11 -11.06 -25.99
C ASP A 327 4.54 -10.21 -27.14
N ASP A 328 4.49 -10.80 -28.34
CA ASP A 328 3.57 -10.39 -29.40
C ASP A 328 2.28 -11.21 -29.29
N THR A 329 1.19 -10.50 -28.99
CA THR A 329 -0.21 -10.71 -29.41
C THR A 329 -0.68 -12.12 -29.80
N ASN A 330 -1.43 -12.78 -28.91
CA ASN A 330 -2.76 -13.37 -29.17
C ASN A 330 -3.10 -14.42 -28.10
N ASN A 331 -3.80 -14.01 -27.04
CA ASN A 331 -4.71 -14.93 -26.37
C ASN A 331 -5.86 -14.17 -25.72
N THR A 332 -7.02 -14.22 -26.38
CA THR A 332 -8.30 -13.79 -25.85
C THR A 332 -8.72 -14.72 -24.72
N GLY A 333 -8.50 -14.29 -23.48
CA GLY A 333 -9.01 -14.94 -22.28
C GLY A 333 -9.16 -13.88 -21.19
N THR A 334 -10.39 -13.47 -20.93
CA THR A 334 -10.79 -12.49 -19.91
C THR A 334 -10.22 -12.84 -18.54
N ILE A 335 -9.21 -12.07 -18.11
CA ILE A 335 -8.71 -12.03 -16.73
C ILE A 335 -9.51 -10.92 -16.04
N SER A 336 -10.33 -11.30 -15.07
CA SER A 336 -11.01 -10.36 -14.18
C SER A 336 -10.00 -9.72 -13.24
N ALA A 337 -9.89 -8.40 -13.31
CA ALA A 337 -9.07 -7.58 -12.43
C ALA A 337 -9.60 -7.60 -10.99
N SER A 338 -8.78 -8.09 -10.07
CA SER A 338 -8.86 -7.79 -8.64
C SER A 338 -7.43 -7.86 -8.08
N ASP A 339 -6.63 -6.86 -8.41
CA ASP A 339 -5.22 -6.77 -8.01
C ASP A 339 -5.12 -5.75 -6.86
N SER A 340 -4.64 -6.21 -5.70
CA SER A 340 -4.35 -5.37 -4.53
C SER A 340 -2.86 -5.01 -4.50
N SER A 341 -2.54 -3.77 -4.10
CA SER A 341 -1.20 -3.18 -3.88
C SER A 341 -0.19 -4.05 -3.12
N GLU A 342 0.51 -4.95 -3.81
CA GLU A 342 1.72 -5.60 -3.31
C GLU A 342 2.98 -4.95 -3.89
N SER A 343 3.87 -4.47 -3.01
CA SER A 343 5.24 -4.13 -3.41
C SER A 343 5.99 -5.41 -3.79
N ARG A 344 6.60 -5.43 -4.97
CA ARG A 344 7.23 -6.62 -5.56
C ARG A 344 8.70 -6.32 -5.87
N LEU A 345 9.59 -7.21 -5.41
CA LEU A 345 11.01 -7.21 -5.77
C LEU A 345 11.21 -8.12 -6.97
N HIS A 346 11.65 -7.56 -8.10
CA HIS A 346 12.10 -8.36 -9.24
C HIS A 346 13.61 -8.44 -9.25
N VAL A 347 14.12 -9.67 -9.17
CA VAL A 347 15.54 -9.96 -9.40
C VAL A 347 15.74 -10.09 -10.89
N VAL A 348 16.53 -9.19 -11.47
CA VAL A 348 16.75 -9.13 -12.91
C VAL A 348 18.24 -8.91 -13.14
N ASN A 349 18.86 -9.69 -14.02
CA ASN A 349 20.26 -9.51 -14.38
C ASN A 349 20.37 -8.80 -15.73
N ILE A 350 20.20 -7.47 -15.74
CA ILE A 350 20.45 -6.65 -16.93
C ILE A 350 21.84 -6.07 -16.82
N ALA A 351 22.70 -6.46 -17.75
CA ALA A 351 24.12 -6.19 -17.65
C ALA A 351 24.69 -5.92 -19.04
N MET A 352 25.57 -4.94 -19.14
CA MET A 352 26.33 -4.67 -20.35
C MET A 352 27.72 -4.18 -19.95
N GLY A 353 28.75 -4.72 -20.59
CA GLY A 353 30.11 -4.26 -20.39
C GLY A 353 30.98 -4.40 -21.63
N CYS A 354 32.28 -4.43 -21.45
CA CYS A 354 33.27 -4.51 -22.51
C CYS A 354 33.25 -5.85 -23.26
N PRO A 355 33.54 -5.85 -24.57
CA PRO A 355 33.87 -4.67 -25.39
C PRO A 355 32.65 -3.89 -25.93
N GLU A 356 31.44 -4.42 -25.78
CA GLU A 356 30.25 -3.91 -26.46
C GLU A 356 29.83 -2.53 -25.94
N PHE A 357 29.93 -2.30 -24.63
CA PHE A 357 29.56 -1.02 -24.01
C PHE A 357 30.52 0.09 -24.46
N GLU A 358 31.82 -0.20 -24.45
CA GLU A 358 32.87 0.71 -24.90
C GLU A 358 32.69 1.06 -26.39
N THR A 359 32.47 0.05 -27.23
CA THR A 359 32.23 0.26 -28.67
C THR A 359 30.99 1.13 -28.91
N ALA A 360 29.92 0.94 -28.13
CA ALA A 360 28.71 1.75 -28.22
C ALA A 360 28.95 3.21 -27.80
N PHE A 361 29.75 3.44 -26.76
CA PHE A 361 30.12 4.79 -26.31
C PHE A 361 30.98 5.51 -27.36
N ASP A 362 32.04 4.86 -27.87
CA ASP A 362 32.97 5.48 -28.80
C ASP A 362 32.35 5.80 -30.17
N SER A 363 31.37 4.99 -30.60
CA SER A 363 30.63 5.22 -31.84
C SER A 363 29.52 6.26 -31.73
N ALA A 364 29.10 6.64 -30.51
CA ALA A 364 28.07 7.64 -30.30
C ALA A 364 28.55 9.06 -30.61
N THR A 365 27.67 9.90 -31.14
CA THR A 365 27.99 11.32 -31.39
C THR A 365 27.99 12.10 -30.07
N PRO A 366 29.09 12.78 -29.69
CA PRO A 366 29.14 13.57 -28.47
C PRO A 366 28.10 14.72 -28.46
N GLY A 367 27.37 14.87 -27.36
CA GLY A 367 26.36 15.93 -27.20
C GLY A 367 25.03 15.67 -27.90
N SER A 368 24.80 14.44 -28.40
CA SER A 368 23.52 14.02 -28.94
C SER A 368 22.41 14.07 -27.87
N SER A 369 21.21 14.53 -28.26
CA SER A 369 20.00 14.49 -27.42
C SER A 369 19.38 13.09 -27.33
N SER A 370 19.85 12.13 -28.14
CA SER A 370 19.41 10.73 -28.08
C SER A 370 20.44 9.86 -27.35
N PRO A 371 19.99 8.91 -26.50
CA PRO A 371 20.88 8.02 -25.78
C PRO A 371 21.56 7.05 -26.74
N PHE A 372 22.82 6.72 -26.48
CA PHE A 372 23.52 5.70 -27.26
C PHE A 372 23.10 4.28 -26.86
N ARG A 373 22.56 4.10 -25.65
CA ARG A 373 21.86 2.90 -25.19
C ARG A 373 20.68 3.28 -24.30
N SER A 374 19.57 2.59 -24.49
CA SER A 374 18.37 2.71 -23.66
C SER A 374 17.83 1.31 -23.39
N PHE A 375 17.53 1.02 -22.13
CA PHE A 375 16.96 -0.25 -21.68
C PHE A 375 15.62 0.03 -21.01
N THR A 376 14.53 -0.46 -21.60
CA THR A 376 13.22 -0.45 -20.92
C THR A 376 13.21 -1.57 -19.88
N LEU A 377 13.05 -1.21 -18.62
CA LEU A 377 13.09 -2.12 -17.48
C LEU A 377 11.68 -2.61 -17.12
N THR A 378 10.70 -1.72 -17.14
CA THR A 378 9.29 -2.02 -16.93
C THR A 378 8.43 -1.26 -17.92
N LYS A 379 7.31 -1.87 -18.32
CA LYS A 379 6.25 -1.23 -19.10
C LYS A 379 4.92 -1.87 -18.67
N GLY A 380 4.09 -1.11 -17.96
CA GLY A 380 2.81 -1.57 -17.42
C GLY A 380 1.63 -0.73 -17.89
N THR A 381 0.42 -1.22 -17.63
CA THR A 381 -0.83 -0.46 -17.87
C THR A 381 -1.14 0.55 -16.76
N GLY A 382 -0.62 0.32 -15.54
CA GLY A 382 -0.73 1.22 -14.39
C GLY A 382 0.61 1.86 -14.00
N TYR A 383 0.53 2.93 -13.20
CA TYR A 383 1.72 3.59 -12.64
C TYR A 383 2.32 2.78 -11.49
N ALA A 384 3.66 2.74 -11.43
CA ALA A 384 4.39 2.14 -10.31
C ALA A 384 5.56 3.03 -9.89
N TYR A 385 5.83 3.11 -8.60
CA TYR A 385 7.11 3.63 -8.11
C TYR A 385 8.18 2.59 -8.36
N VAL A 386 9.17 2.87 -9.21
CA VAL A 386 10.25 1.95 -9.58
C VAL A 386 11.58 2.47 -9.07
N ALA A 387 12.22 1.73 -8.17
CA ALA A 387 13.58 1.99 -7.70
C ALA A 387 14.55 0.95 -8.27
N LEU A 388 15.64 1.40 -8.86
CA LEU A 388 16.62 0.52 -9.52
C LEU A 388 17.79 0.21 -8.60
N HIS A 389 18.19 -1.05 -8.47
CA HIS A 389 19.45 -1.41 -7.82
C HIS A 389 20.49 -1.85 -8.85
N LEU A 390 21.68 -1.27 -8.76
CA LEU A 390 22.84 -1.65 -9.56
C LEU A 390 23.92 -2.21 -8.64
N SER A 391 24.13 -3.53 -8.68
CA SER A 391 25.28 -4.17 -8.04
C SER A 391 26.62 -3.72 -8.62
N LYS A 392 26.65 -3.22 -9.86
CA LYS A 392 27.84 -2.65 -10.50
C LYS A 392 27.47 -1.46 -11.39
N LEU A 393 28.22 -0.36 -11.26
CA LEU A 393 28.14 0.77 -12.17
C LEU A 393 29.53 1.38 -12.38
N TRP A 394 30.10 1.25 -13.57
CA TRP A 394 31.38 1.87 -13.92
C TRP A 394 31.38 2.38 -15.36
N MET A 395 31.28 3.70 -15.51
CA MET A 395 31.11 4.35 -16.81
C MET A 395 32.39 5.06 -17.29
N PRO A 396 32.66 5.13 -18.62
CA PRO A 396 33.72 5.95 -19.19
C PRO A 396 33.55 7.43 -18.85
N ARG A 397 34.66 8.18 -18.72
CA ARG A 397 34.60 9.63 -18.45
C ARG A 397 33.85 10.34 -19.56
N GLY A 398 32.83 11.12 -19.19
CA GLY A 398 31.98 11.83 -20.16
C GLY A 398 30.76 11.04 -20.62
N ALA A 399 30.44 9.91 -19.98
CA ALA A 399 29.12 9.30 -20.05
C ALA A 399 28.20 9.87 -18.96
N SER A 400 26.89 9.94 -19.26
CA SER A 400 25.83 10.22 -18.28
C SER A 400 24.83 9.07 -18.24
N VAL A 401 24.37 8.75 -17.04
CA VAL A 401 23.38 7.71 -16.76
C VAL A 401 22.10 8.40 -16.30
N VAL A 402 21.02 8.18 -17.02
CA VAL A 402 19.73 8.82 -16.77
C VAL A 402 18.67 7.75 -16.62
N LEU A 403 17.94 7.78 -15.52
CA LEU A 403 16.71 7.02 -15.38
C LEU A 403 15.56 7.88 -15.89
N ARG A 404 14.74 7.33 -16.77
CA ARG A 404 13.58 8.02 -17.34
C ARG A 404 12.33 7.29 -16.92
N ALA A 405 11.48 7.99 -16.18
CA ALA A 405 10.10 7.63 -15.96
C ALA A 405 9.26 8.22 -17.10
N VAL A 406 8.82 7.34 -17.98
CA VAL A 406 7.89 7.68 -19.05
C VAL A 406 6.50 7.78 -18.43
N GLU A 407 6.03 9.02 -18.33
CA GLU A 407 4.69 9.36 -17.85
C GLU A 407 3.61 9.12 -18.92
N GLY A 408 2.36 9.24 -18.53
CA GLY A 408 1.22 9.32 -19.44
C GLY A 408 1.33 10.47 -20.46
N PHE A 409 0.32 10.58 -21.32
CA PHE A 409 0.32 11.59 -22.38
C PHE A 409 0.20 13.03 -21.86
N ASP A 410 -0.22 13.20 -20.62
CA ASP A 410 -0.59 14.46 -19.96
C ASP A 410 0.50 15.05 -19.05
N ALA A 411 1.65 14.40 -18.92
CA ALA A 411 2.77 14.88 -18.10
C ALA A 411 4.12 14.67 -18.79
N PRO A 412 5.09 15.59 -18.67
CA PRO A 412 6.43 15.39 -19.25
C PRO A 412 7.13 14.20 -18.59
N ASP A 413 7.99 13.51 -19.34
CA ASP A 413 8.81 12.44 -18.77
C ASP A 413 9.68 12.97 -17.62
N ARG A 414 9.60 12.34 -16.46
CA ARG A 414 10.52 12.64 -15.37
C ARG A 414 11.84 11.92 -15.62
N THR A 415 12.93 12.63 -15.37
CA THR A 415 14.27 12.05 -15.49
C THR A 415 15.07 12.26 -14.21
N LEU A 416 15.77 11.22 -13.79
CA LEU A 416 16.75 11.27 -12.72
C LEU A 416 18.14 11.04 -13.31
N ASN A 417 18.97 12.07 -13.28
CA ASN A 417 20.35 11.95 -13.71
C ASN A 417 21.19 11.33 -12.59
N LEU A 418 21.37 10.00 -12.63
CA LEU A 418 22.21 9.27 -11.68
C LEU A 418 23.67 9.71 -11.70
N SER A 419 24.14 10.39 -12.75
CA SER A 419 25.50 10.92 -12.78
C SER A 419 25.72 12.14 -11.87
N THR A 420 24.67 12.68 -11.27
CA THR A 420 24.78 13.71 -10.21
C THR A 420 25.32 13.13 -8.90
N SER A 421 24.77 11.98 -8.46
CA SER A 421 25.21 11.25 -7.26
C SER A 421 26.33 10.24 -7.54
N SER A 422 26.39 9.69 -8.76
CA SER A 422 27.39 8.70 -9.19
C SER A 422 28.11 9.13 -10.48
N PRO A 423 29.01 10.13 -10.43
CA PRO A 423 29.72 10.64 -11.60
C PRO A 423 30.55 9.59 -12.35
N SER A 424 30.62 9.73 -13.68
CA SER A 424 31.41 8.84 -14.55
C SER A 424 32.92 8.85 -14.26
N GLY A 425 33.62 7.79 -14.65
CA GLY A 425 35.07 7.63 -14.47
C GLY A 425 35.50 6.98 -13.15
N LYS A 426 34.55 6.57 -12.30
CA LYS A 426 34.79 5.81 -11.05
C LYS A 426 33.88 4.57 -10.99
N PRO A 427 34.33 3.46 -10.38
CA PRO A 427 33.49 2.29 -10.14
C PRO A 427 32.62 2.50 -8.88
N TYR A 428 31.36 2.09 -8.96
CA TYR A 428 30.42 2.02 -7.85
C TYR A 428 29.83 0.61 -7.75
N GLY A 429 29.60 0.14 -6.53
CA GLY A 429 28.85 -1.08 -6.23
C GLY A 429 27.67 -0.76 -5.33
N ASN A 430 26.58 -1.52 -5.45
CA ASN A 430 25.34 -1.34 -4.67
C ASN A 430 24.73 0.07 -4.79
N VAL A 431 24.55 0.56 -6.01
CA VAL A 431 23.88 1.84 -6.25
C VAL A 431 22.38 1.60 -6.29
N LEU A 432 21.65 2.03 -5.27
CA LEU A 432 20.20 2.13 -5.33
C LEU A 432 19.82 3.50 -5.89
N ALA A 433 18.94 3.53 -6.88
CA ALA A 433 18.37 4.73 -7.43
C ALA A 433 17.07 5.09 -6.71
N GLN A 434 16.78 6.39 -6.65
CA GLN A 434 15.52 6.88 -6.10
C GLN A 434 14.33 6.29 -6.87
N PRO A 435 13.24 5.94 -6.19
CA PRO A 435 12.02 5.50 -6.86
C PRO A 435 11.49 6.63 -7.76
N LEU A 436 11.28 6.33 -9.05
CA LEU A 436 10.50 7.20 -9.92
C LEU A 436 9.14 6.56 -10.18
N LEU A 437 8.08 7.35 -10.06
CA LEU A 437 6.76 6.91 -10.50
C LEU A 437 6.73 6.90 -12.03
N ALA A 438 6.40 5.75 -12.62
CA ALA A 438 6.46 5.56 -14.06
C ALA A 438 5.42 4.53 -14.52
N LYS A 439 4.83 4.73 -15.71
CA LYS A 439 4.14 3.66 -16.46
C LYS A 439 5.14 2.81 -17.24
N GLU A 440 6.18 3.45 -17.76
CA GLU A 440 7.35 2.79 -18.35
C GLU A 440 8.64 3.37 -17.75
N PHE A 441 9.53 2.51 -17.27
CA PHE A 441 10.78 2.93 -16.65
C PHE A 441 11.97 2.51 -17.51
N ARG A 442 12.83 3.47 -17.87
CA ARG A 442 14.00 3.26 -18.73
C ARG A 442 15.31 3.64 -18.04
N LEU A 443 16.36 2.88 -18.34
CA LEU A 443 17.75 3.19 -18.03
C LEU A 443 18.47 3.61 -19.32
N GLU A 444 18.90 4.87 -19.37
CA GLU A 444 19.46 5.51 -20.56
C GLU A 444 20.91 5.97 -20.33
N PHE A 445 21.72 5.87 -21.38
CA PHE A 445 23.12 6.25 -21.38
C PHE A 445 23.40 7.26 -22.49
N TYR A 446 24.00 8.39 -22.11
CA TYR A 446 24.30 9.52 -22.99
C TYR A 446 25.79 9.82 -23.06
N ARG A 447 26.23 10.34 -24.20
CA ARG A 447 27.61 10.79 -24.40
C ARG A 447 27.65 12.32 -24.33
N ASN A 448 28.38 12.84 -23.34
CA ASN A 448 28.45 14.28 -23.07
C ASN A 448 29.19 15.02 -24.18
N ALA A 449 28.82 16.28 -24.42
CA ALA A 449 29.50 17.12 -25.39
C ALA A 449 30.98 17.27 -25.05
N GLY A 450 31.85 17.16 -26.05
CA GLY A 450 33.31 17.29 -25.87
C GLY A 450 34.01 16.09 -25.20
N SER A 451 33.32 14.98 -24.94
CA SER A 451 33.94 13.78 -24.39
C SER A 451 34.95 13.15 -25.39
N PRO A 452 36.18 12.83 -24.99
CA PRO A 452 37.11 12.07 -25.83
C PRO A 452 36.65 10.61 -26.00
N ASN A 453 37.21 9.88 -26.98
CA ASN A 453 37.08 8.42 -27.05
C ASN A 453 37.86 7.77 -25.90
N THR A 454 37.55 6.52 -25.55
CA THR A 454 38.40 5.75 -24.63
C THR A 454 39.81 5.61 -25.24
N THR A 455 40.85 5.76 -24.42
CA THR A 455 42.25 5.76 -24.91
C THR A 455 43.01 4.54 -24.41
N LYS A 456 44.14 4.21 -25.04
CA LYS A 456 45.05 3.13 -24.59
C LYS A 456 45.58 3.29 -23.15
N ILE A 457 45.42 4.45 -22.52
CA ILE A 457 45.76 4.68 -21.10
C ILE A 457 44.70 4.06 -20.18
N ASP A 458 43.45 3.93 -20.65
CA ASP A 458 42.38 3.19 -19.97
C ASP A 458 42.52 1.67 -20.17
N ALA A 459 43.23 1.24 -21.23
CA ALA A 459 43.41 -0.18 -21.57
C ALA A 459 44.25 -0.99 -20.56
N ASP A 460 45.14 -0.33 -19.79
CA ASP A 460 45.85 -0.99 -18.68
C ASP A 460 44.95 -1.25 -17.45
N ILE A 461 43.73 -0.69 -17.44
CA ILE A 461 42.68 -0.90 -16.43
C ILE A 461 41.52 -1.75 -16.99
N ILE A 462 41.61 -2.27 -18.21
CA ILE A 462 40.59 -3.16 -18.81
C ILE A 462 41.23 -4.54 -19.01
N ALA A 463 41.54 -5.24 -17.92
CA ALA A 463 42.33 -6.47 -17.96
C ALA A 463 41.48 -7.76 -18.04
N SER A 464 40.16 -7.68 -17.84
CA SER A 464 39.29 -8.85 -17.65
C SER A 464 38.03 -8.83 -18.51
N SER A 465 37.59 -10.02 -18.95
CA SER A 465 36.27 -10.24 -19.55
C SER A 465 35.15 -9.79 -18.60
N PHE A 466 34.11 -9.14 -19.13
CA PHE A 466 32.95 -8.72 -18.35
C PHE A 466 32.33 -9.91 -17.59
N SER A 467 32.07 -9.73 -16.30
CA SER A 467 31.44 -10.72 -15.44
C SER A 467 30.33 -10.06 -14.63
N VAL A 468 29.16 -10.72 -14.63
CA VAL A 468 27.96 -10.27 -13.89
C VAL A 468 28.12 -10.49 -12.38
N THR A 469 28.99 -11.43 -11.97
CA THR A 469 29.16 -11.86 -10.57
C THR A 469 30.47 -11.40 -9.93
N ASP A 470 31.38 -10.82 -10.71
CA ASP A 470 32.70 -10.38 -10.24
C ASP A 470 32.75 -8.84 -10.19
N SER A 471 32.57 -8.31 -8.98
CA SER A 471 32.65 -6.87 -8.70
C SER A 471 34.05 -6.31 -8.97
N ASP A 472 35.09 -7.15 -8.90
CA ASP A 472 36.49 -6.77 -9.03
C ASP A 472 36.98 -6.82 -10.48
N ALA A 473 36.16 -7.35 -11.40
CA ALA A 473 36.45 -7.37 -12.82
C ALA A 473 36.61 -5.93 -13.34
N THR A 474 37.82 -5.64 -13.82
CA THR A 474 38.22 -4.33 -14.30
C THR A 474 37.70 -4.12 -15.73
N CYS A 475 36.43 -3.74 -15.87
CA CYS A 475 35.80 -3.43 -17.16
C CYS A 475 34.63 -2.44 -17.00
N PHE A 476 34.54 -1.46 -17.91
CA PHE A 476 33.40 -0.54 -18.02
C PHE A 476 32.09 -1.28 -18.29
N GLY A 477 31.04 -0.85 -17.62
CA GLY A 477 29.72 -1.45 -17.75
C GLY A 477 28.87 -1.26 -16.51
N PHE A 478 27.72 -1.91 -16.52
CA PHE A 478 26.79 -1.91 -15.40
C PHE A 478 26.16 -3.29 -15.22
N VAL A 479 25.69 -3.56 -14.01
CA VAL A 479 24.84 -4.69 -13.67
C VAL A 479 23.70 -4.14 -12.82
N VAL A 480 22.50 -4.19 -13.38
CA VAL A 480 21.25 -4.17 -12.61
C VAL A 480 21.01 -5.60 -12.18
N ASP A 481 20.89 -5.82 -10.89
CA ASP A 481 20.60 -7.12 -10.25
C ASP A 481 19.17 -7.17 -9.70
N ALA A 482 18.58 -6.01 -9.41
CA ALA A 482 17.19 -5.92 -8.99
C ALA A 482 16.56 -4.57 -9.31
N TYR A 483 15.24 -4.54 -9.39
CA TYR A 483 14.47 -3.32 -9.20
C TYR A 483 13.26 -3.59 -8.31
N TYR A 484 12.93 -2.61 -7.49
CA TYR A 484 11.79 -2.62 -6.58
C TYR A 484 10.67 -1.86 -7.24
N TYR A 485 9.44 -2.37 -7.20
CA TYR A 485 8.30 -1.58 -7.65
C TYR A 485 7.07 -1.74 -6.75
N VAL A 486 6.38 -0.62 -6.54
CA VAL A 486 5.09 -0.54 -5.84
C VAL A 486 4.03 -0.12 -6.84
N LEU A 487 3.06 -1.00 -7.10
CA LEU A 487 1.89 -0.65 -7.90
C LEU A 487 1.01 0.32 -7.11
N MET A 488 0.62 1.44 -7.73
CA MET A 488 -0.33 2.36 -7.10
C MET A 488 -1.72 1.74 -7.13
N ASP A 489 -2.26 1.46 -5.95
CA ASP A 489 -3.68 1.19 -5.72
C ASP A 489 -4.20 2.39 -4.92
N ASN A 490 -5.02 3.23 -5.53
CA ASN A 490 -5.52 4.48 -4.92
C ASN A 490 -6.36 4.21 -3.65
N ASP A 491 -6.74 2.96 -3.43
CA ASP A 491 -7.63 2.56 -2.34
C ASP A 491 -6.89 2.03 -1.09
N ASN A 492 -5.58 1.71 -1.14
CA ASN A 492 -4.84 1.16 0.01
C ASN A 492 -3.32 1.47 0.00
N PRO A 493 -2.86 2.60 0.57
CA PRO A 493 -1.43 2.80 0.82
C PRO A 493 -0.90 1.83 1.90
N ILE A 494 0.33 1.33 1.73
CA ILE A 494 1.04 0.51 2.72
C ILE A 494 1.29 1.37 3.97
N SER A 495 0.44 1.16 4.98
CA SER A 495 0.46 1.91 6.24
C SER A 495 1.30 1.18 7.31
N ALA A 496 2.25 1.91 7.89
CA ALA A 496 2.82 1.57 9.18
C ALA A 496 1.89 2.15 10.26
N THR A 497 1.07 1.28 10.85
CA THR A 497 0.25 1.51 12.06
C THR A 497 -0.98 2.44 11.96
N ASP A 498 -1.94 2.16 12.85
CA ASP A 498 -3.21 2.88 13.02
C ASP A 498 -2.93 4.33 13.46
N GLU A 499 -3.29 5.30 12.62
CA GLU A 499 -3.32 6.74 12.94
C GLU A 499 -4.68 7.32 12.52
N SER A 500 -5.13 8.43 13.12
CA SER A 500 -6.46 8.98 12.87
C SER A 500 -6.47 10.47 12.56
N ILE A 501 -7.01 10.83 11.40
CA ILE A 501 -7.70 12.11 11.21
C ILE A 501 -8.94 12.12 12.10
N CYS A 502 -9.17 13.22 12.78
CA CYS A 502 -10.42 13.47 13.45
C CYS A 502 -11.31 14.27 12.52
N ALA A 503 -12.46 13.69 12.14
CA ALA A 503 -13.37 14.33 11.20
C ALA A 503 -12.75 14.71 9.83
N ALA A 504 -12.26 15.95 9.65
CA ALA A 504 -11.75 16.45 8.37
C ALA A 504 -10.27 16.82 8.49
N ASP A 505 -9.45 16.45 7.51
CA ASP A 505 -8.02 16.83 7.51
C ASP A 505 -7.87 18.36 7.47
N ASN A 506 -7.35 18.95 8.53
CA ASN A 506 -7.11 20.39 8.64
C ASN A 506 -5.66 20.80 8.36
N THR A 507 -4.80 19.85 8.00
CA THR A 507 -3.44 20.16 7.58
C THR A 507 -3.45 20.97 6.28
N LYS A 508 -2.40 21.75 6.04
CA LYS A 508 -2.20 22.47 4.78
C LYS A 508 -0.77 22.27 4.28
N GLU A 509 -0.57 22.42 2.98
CA GLU A 509 0.75 22.43 2.35
C GLU A 509 1.66 23.42 3.09
N ALA A 510 2.90 23.01 3.38
CA ALA A 510 3.81 23.80 4.22
C ALA A 510 3.99 25.23 3.69
N ILE A 511 4.10 25.39 2.37
CA ILE A 511 4.27 26.68 1.69
C ILE A 511 3.15 27.69 1.98
N CYS A 512 1.94 27.23 2.32
CA CYS A 512 0.83 28.11 2.70
C CYS A 512 1.10 28.95 3.95
N TYR A 513 2.06 28.55 4.77
CA TYR A 513 2.44 29.26 5.98
C TYR A 513 3.61 30.24 5.76
N TYR A 514 4.13 30.37 4.52
CA TYR A 514 5.26 31.26 4.22
C TYR A 514 4.88 32.73 4.11
N GLU A 515 3.72 33.06 3.52
CA GLU A 515 3.34 34.46 3.22
C GLU A 515 2.98 35.27 4.48
N ASP A 516 2.32 34.65 5.46
CA ASP A 516 2.00 35.29 6.73
C ASP A 516 3.23 35.39 7.63
N SER A 517 3.58 36.61 8.04
CA SER A 517 4.67 36.89 8.97
C SER A 517 4.56 36.16 10.32
N ILE A 518 3.35 35.81 10.77
CA ILE A 518 3.12 35.11 12.03
C ILE A 518 3.51 33.64 11.91
N THR A 519 3.20 33.00 10.79
CA THR A 519 3.44 31.57 10.56
C THR A 519 4.73 31.29 9.79
N ARG A 520 5.37 32.32 9.21
CA ARG A 520 6.59 32.20 8.41
C ARG A 520 7.70 31.46 9.13
N THR A 521 7.90 31.74 10.42
CA THR A 521 8.94 31.04 11.21
C THR A 521 8.64 29.56 11.37
N ALA A 522 7.36 29.16 11.45
CA ALA A 522 6.97 27.76 11.50
C ALA A 522 7.30 27.05 10.17
N PHE A 523 7.08 27.71 9.03
CA PHE A 523 7.53 27.20 7.73
C PHE A 523 9.06 27.08 7.66
N LEU A 524 9.80 28.12 8.09
CA LEU A 524 11.26 28.10 8.09
C LEU A 524 11.81 26.97 8.99
N ALA A 525 11.18 26.71 10.13
CA ALA A 525 11.48 25.56 10.98
C ALA A 525 11.16 24.23 10.28
N ALA A 526 10.03 24.12 9.57
CA ALA A 526 9.62 22.91 8.88
C ALA A 526 10.60 22.49 7.76
N ARG A 527 11.45 23.39 7.26
CA ARG A 527 12.51 23.06 6.28
C ARG A 527 13.46 21.98 6.77
N SER A 528 13.71 21.89 8.09
CA SER A 528 14.58 20.87 8.68
C SER A 528 13.90 19.51 8.86
N VAL A 529 12.65 19.36 8.41
CA VAL A 529 11.88 18.11 8.42
C VAL A 529 12.02 17.42 7.08
N ALA A 530 12.31 16.12 7.13
CA ALA A 530 12.55 15.25 6.01
C ALA A 530 11.50 14.13 5.92
N ARG A 531 11.23 13.72 4.69
CA ARG A 531 10.50 12.50 4.34
C ARG A 531 11.48 11.33 4.33
N LEU A 532 11.12 10.23 4.98
CA LEU A 532 11.90 9.00 4.99
C LEU A 532 11.22 7.91 4.16
N LEU A 533 12.01 7.21 3.35
CA LEU A 533 11.62 5.94 2.74
C LEU A 533 12.51 4.83 3.29
N ILE A 534 11.89 3.87 3.98
CA ILE A 534 12.59 2.86 4.76
C ILE A 534 12.24 1.47 4.21
N PRO A 535 13.19 0.74 3.64
CA PRO A 535 13.00 -0.66 3.26
C PRO A 535 12.81 -1.54 4.50
N LYS A 536 11.73 -2.31 4.55
CA LYS A 536 11.39 -3.21 5.68
C LYS A 536 11.68 -4.69 5.41
N GLY A 537 12.37 -5.00 4.31
CA GLY A 537 12.64 -6.37 3.86
C GLY A 537 11.46 -7.01 3.11
N SER A 538 11.72 -8.13 2.42
CA SER A 538 10.73 -8.85 1.59
C SER A 538 10.03 -7.99 0.52
N GLY A 539 10.68 -6.91 0.06
CA GLY A 539 10.13 -5.97 -0.91
C GLY A 539 9.22 -4.90 -0.31
N ALA A 540 8.91 -4.91 0.99
CA ALA A 540 8.10 -3.86 1.61
C ALA A 540 8.93 -2.60 1.90
N SER A 541 8.30 -1.42 1.79
CA SER A 541 8.85 -0.13 2.20
C SER A 541 7.84 0.61 3.07
N ALA A 542 8.32 1.41 4.02
CA ALA A 542 7.53 2.27 4.87
C ALA A 542 7.91 3.74 4.62
N GLY A 543 6.91 4.62 4.66
CA GLY A 543 7.12 6.06 4.72
C GLY A 543 7.06 6.54 6.16
N CYS A 544 7.99 7.39 6.57
CA CYS A 544 7.97 8.05 7.88
C CYS A 544 8.45 9.51 7.76
N THR A 545 8.41 10.24 8.85
CA THR A 545 8.97 11.58 9.00
C THR A 545 10.22 11.54 9.88
N ALA A 546 11.21 12.37 9.56
CA ALA A 546 12.37 12.63 10.41
C ALA A 546 12.73 14.12 10.39
N TRP A 547 13.64 14.56 11.26
CA TRP A 547 14.07 15.95 11.28
C TRP A 547 15.47 16.11 11.83
N LEU A 548 16.17 17.16 11.41
CA LEU A 548 17.55 17.46 11.82
C LEU A 548 17.59 17.93 13.28
N LEU A 549 18.26 17.15 14.13
CA LEU A 549 18.52 17.46 15.52
C LEU A 549 19.95 18.01 15.67
N GLY A 550 20.04 19.30 15.95
CA GLY A 550 21.33 19.97 16.11
C GLY A 550 22.12 20.16 14.81
N ASN A 551 23.31 20.73 14.93
CA ASN A 551 24.07 21.31 13.81
C ASN A 551 25.02 20.35 13.09
N GLU A 552 25.08 19.08 13.48
CA GLU A 552 26.00 18.11 12.90
C GLU A 552 25.33 17.08 11.98
N GLY A 553 24.03 17.22 11.69
CA GLY A 553 23.31 16.29 10.80
C GLY A 553 22.84 14.99 11.44
N HIS A 554 22.56 15.02 12.75
CA HIS A 554 21.77 13.95 13.37
C HIS A 554 20.31 14.09 12.96
N LEU A 555 19.61 12.97 12.81
CA LEU A 555 18.19 12.92 12.50
C LEU A 555 17.44 12.21 13.61
N MET A 556 16.29 12.75 14.01
CA MET A 556 15.39 12.10 14.96
C MET A 556 14.17 11.54 14.22
N THR A 557 13.79 10.30 14.52
CA THR A 557 12.56 9.64 14.06
C THR A 557 12.08 8.61 15.10
N ASN A 558 11.03 7.83 14.83
CA ASN A 558 10.59 6.77 15.74
C ASN A 558 11.41 5.49 15.62
N TYR A 559 11.47 4.71 16.71
CA TYR A 559 12.08 3.38 16.70
C TYR A 559 11.35 2.44 15.74
N HIS A 560 10.02 2.46 15.71
CA HIS A 560 9.27 1.61 14.78
C HIS A 560 9.47 1.99 13.29
N CYS A 561 9.93 3.22 13.01
CA CYS A 561 10.34 3.64 11.68
C CYS A 561 11.72 3.06 11.31
N VAL A 562 12.74 3.30 12.14
CA VAL A 562 14.10 2.76 11.92
C VAL A 562 14.62 2.16 13.22
N SER A 563 14.74 0.84 13.26
CA SER A 563 15.07 0.07 14.47
C SER A 563 16.38 -0.72 14.37
N THR A 564 16.94 -0.85 13.18
CA THR A 564 18.14 -1.67 12.92
C THR A 564 19.11 -0.97 11.97
N ASP A 565 20.38 -1.39 12.03
CA ASP A 565 21.42 -0.93 11.09
C ASP A 565 21.08 -1.26 9.62
N ASP A 566 20.40 -2.38 9.37
CA ASP A 566 19.97 -2.78 8.01
C ASP A 566 18.90 -1.82 7.47
N GLU A 567 17.95 -1.41 8.31
CA GLU A 567 16.94 -0.41 7.95
C GLU A 567 17.61 0.97 7.74
N ALA A 568 18.50 1.37 8.65
CA ALA A 568 19.20 2.65 8.59
C ALA A 568 20.09 2.77 7.32
N SER A 569 20.90 1.75 7.04
CA SER A 569 21.81 1.73 5.88
C SER A 569 21.11 1.70 4.51
N SER A 570 19.79 1.48 4.48
CA SER A 570 18.96 1.48 3.28
C SER A 570 17.87 2.56 3.27
N THR A 571 17.86 3.45 4.27
CA THR A 571 16.87 4.53 4.40
C THR A 571 17.22 5.73 3.53
N THR A 572 16.25 6.19 2.73
CA THR A 572 16.35 7.42 1.94
C THR A 572 15.82 8.62 2.73
N VAL A 573 16.54 9.74 2.69
CA VAL A 573 16.23 11.00 3.38
C VAL A 573 16.01 12.11 2.36
N GLU A 574 14.81 12.68 2.34
CA GLU A 574 14.39 13.69 1.36
C GLU A 574 13.88 14.97 2.05
N PHE A 575 14.52 16.10 1.80
CA PHE A 575 14.12 17.41 2.31
C PHE A 575 13.35 18.22 1.27
N MET A 576 12.51 19.16 1.72
CA MET A 576 11.73 20.03 0.82
C MET A 576 10.82 19.25 -0.16
N ALA A 577 10.35 18.07 0.24
CA ALA A 577 9.31 17.35 -0.49
C ALA A 577 7.94 17.98 -0.21
N GLU A 578 7.66 19.14 -0.82
CA GLU A 578 6.52 20.01 -0.51
C GLU A 578 6.07 20.80 -1.74
N ALA A 579 4.84 21.32 -1.73
CA ALA A 579 4.35 22.19 -2.81
C ALA A 579 5.22 23.44 -2.95
N ASP A 580 5.41 23.91 -4.17
CA ASP A 580 6.15 25.13 -4.50
C ASP A 580 5.28 26.40 -4.40
N VAL A 581 3.95 26.25 -4.50
CA VAL A 581 2.96 27.31 -4.35
C VAL A 581 1.79 26.88 -3.46
N CYS A 582 1.25 27.80 -2.67
CA CYS A 582 0.00 27.57 -1.94
C CYS A 582 -1.18 27.77 -2.90
N SER A 583 -1.66 26.70 -3.51
CA SER A 583 -2.80 26.73 -4.43
C SER A 583 -3.57 25.42 -4.38
N ASP A 584 -4.89 25.49 -4.45
CA ASP A 584 -5.76 24.32 -4.59
C ASP A 584 -5.54 23.59 -5.94
N SER A 585 -4.87 24.25 -6.90
CA SER A 585 -4.47 23.66 -8.18
C SER A 585 -3.25 22.74 -8.11
N VAL A 586 -2.49 22.76 -7.00
CA VAL A 586 -1.32 21.90 -6.78
C VAL A 586 -1.66 20.91 -5.67
N SER A 587 -1.82 19.63 -6.05
CA SER A 587 -2.07 18.56 -5.09
C SER A 587 -0.83 17.70 -4.89
N CYS A 588 -0.29 17.73 -3.68
CA CYS A 588 0.76 16.81 -3.24
C CYS A 588 0.19 15.55 -2.57
N THR A 589 -1.08 15.18 -2.83
CA THR A 589 -1.80 14.13 -2.08
C THR A 589 -1.65 12.72 -2.67
N SER A 590 -0.59 12.45 -3.42
CA SER A 590 -0.23 11.10 -3.87
C SER A 590 1.08 10.66 -3.22
N TRP A 591 1.21 9.36 -2.95
CA TRP A 591 2.43 8.78 -2.37
C TRP A 591 3.64 9.29 -3.15
N GLY A 592 4.65 9.90 -2.51
CA GLY A 592 5.86 10.41 -3.18
C GLY A 592 5.69 11.68 -4.02
N ALA A 593 4.52 12.33 -4.02
CA ALA A 593 4.29 13.59 -4.72
C ALA A 593 5.19 14.72 -4.20
N CYS A 594 5.32 15.77 -5.02
CA CYS A 594 6.11 16.97 -4.73
C CYS A 594 7.53 16.60 -4.30
N PRO A 595 8.32 16.04 -5.23
CA PRO A 595 9.66 15.54 -4.93
C PRO A 595 10.55 16.68 -4.43
N GLY A 596 11.31 16.37 -3.38
CA GLY A 596 12.27 17.25 -2.78
C GLY A 596 13.71 16.89 -3.17
N ASN A 597 14.63 17.37 -2.35
CA ASN A 597 16.05 17.06 -2.46
C ASN A 597 16.37 15.84 -1.58
N VAL A 598 16.63 14.71 -2.22
CA VAL A 598 17.20 13.54 -1.52
C VAL A 598 18.66 13.81 -1.21
N VAL A 599 18.98 13.90 0.08
CA VAL A 599 20.34 14.22 0.55
C VAL A 599 21.13 12.99 0.94
N SER A 600 20.46 11.87 1.22
CA SER A 600 21.12 10.59 1.48
C SER A 600 20.20 9.41 1.16
N MET A 601 20.81 8.27 0.85
CA MET A 601 20.15 6.96 0.66
C MET A 601 20.63 5.91 1.66
N SER A 602 21.43 6.34 2.63
CA SER A 602 21.85 5.55 3.79
C SER A 602 22.07 6.49 4.98
N VAL A 603 21.79 6.00 6.18
CA VAL A 603 22.10 6.68 7.44
C VAL A 603 22.65 5.68 8.44
N ASP A 604 23.42 6.16 9.40
CA ASP A 604 23.91 5.34 10.49
C ASP A 604 22.92 5.39 11.66
N LEU A 605 22.62 4.24 12.27
CA LEU A 605 21.84 4.18 13.50
C LEU A 605 22.77 4.45 14.69
N ILE A 606 22.59 5.58 15.37
CA ILE A 606 23.42 5.96 16.52
C ILE A 606 22.88 5.34 17.81
N HIS A 607 21.56 5.44 18.02
CA HIS A 607 20.88 4.88 19.18
C HIS A 607 19.39 4.74 18.89
N ALA A 608 18.74 3.76 19.51
CA ALA A 608 17.30 3.54 19.37
C ALA A 608 16.73 2.95 20.65
N ASP A 609 15.54 3.38 21.05
CA ASP A 609 14.85 2.90 22.25
C ASP A 609 13.40 2.51 21.93
N GLU A 610 13.04 1.27 22.26
CA GLU A 610 11.71 0.71 21.98
C GLU A 610 10.63 1.25 22.94
N GLU A 611 10.98 1.61 24.18
CA GLU A 611 10.02 2.06 25.20
C GLU A 611 9.63 3.53 25.00
N LEU A 612 10.59 4.36 24.61
CA LEU A 612 10.42 5.76 24.25
C LEU A 612 10.15 5.96 22.75
N ASP A 613 10.09 4.87 21.98
CA ASP A 613 9.82 4.83 20.54
C ASP A 613 10.56 5.91 19.73
N TYR A 614 11.87 6.04 19.94
CA TYR A 614 12.71 6.98 19.19
C TYR A 614 13.96 6.31 18.64
N ALA A 615 14.44 6.84 17.52
CA ALA A 615 15.71 6.49 16.91
C ALA A 615 16.48 7.75 16.53
N LEU A 616 17.73 7.81 16.96
CA LEU A 616 18.70 8.83 16.59
C LEU A 616 19.58 8.27 15.47
N LEU A 617 19.50 8.89 14.29
CA LEU A 617 20.24 8.53 13.09
C LEU A 617 21.28 9.60 12.77
N LYS A 618 22.21 9.29 11.87
CA LYS A 618 23.24 10.22 11.40
C LYS A 618 23.39 10.18 9.87
N LEU A 619 23.42 11.35 9.25
CA LEU A 619 23.74 11.49 7.83
C LEU A 619 25.25 11.27 7.59
N PRO A 620 25.65 10.54 6.52
CA PRO A 620 27.06 10.32 6.20
C PRO A 620 27.72 11.56 5.56
N ASN A 621 28.97 11.82 5.95
CA ASN A 621 29.96 12.78 5.37
C ASN A 621 29.59 14.28 5.29
N ASP A 622 28.35 14.68 5.00
CA ASP A 622 27.95 16.07 4.73
C ASP A 622 26.88 16.62 5.69
N GLY A 623 26.62 15.93 6.81
CA GLY A 623 25.50 16.24 7.71
C GLY A 623 25.45 17.68 8.26
N ALA A 624 26.60 18.29 8.53
CA ALA A 624 26.68 19.68 9.01
C ALA A 624 26.30 20.71 7.93
N ASP A 625 26.63 20.44 6.66
CA ASP A 625 26.29 21.31 5.53
C ASP A 625 24.80 21.21 5.20
N ILE A 626 24.22 20.01 5.33
CA ILE A 626 22.77 19.79 5.25
C ILE A 626 22.04 20.55 6.36
N ALA A 627 22.53 20.50 7.61
CA ALA A 627 21.98 21.27 8.73
C ALA A 627 22.09 22.80 8.53
N GLN A 628 23.16 23.30 7.89
CA GLN A 628 23.26 24.71 7.52
C GLN A 628 22.30 25.11 6.39
N THR A 629 21.98 24.19 5.48
CA THR A 629 21.11 24.45 4.31
C THR A 629 19.64 24.50 4.69
N TYR A 630 19.19 23.53 5.50
CA TYR A 630 17.79 23.37 5.86
C TYR A 630 17.44 23.91 7.25
N GLY A 631 18.45 24.20 8.07
CA GLY A 631 18.28 24.47 9.50
C GLY A 631 18.17 23.19 10.32
N TYR A 632 18.01 23.35 11.63
CA TYR A 632 17.85 22.24 12.57
C TYR A 632 17.01 22.65 13.77
N LEU A 633 16.42 21.65 14.43
CA LEU A 633 15.59 21.83 15.61
C LEU A 633 16.31 21.37 16.88
N ARG A 634 15.76 21.78 18.03
CA ARG A 634 16.34 21.52 19.35
C ARG A 634 15.27 21.00 20.31
N LEU A 635 15.63 20.00 21.11
CA LEU A 635 14.75 19.35 22.08
C LEU A 635 14.64 20.19 23.35
N LYS A 636 13.42 20.44 23.82
CA LYS A 636 13.17 21.17 25.06
C LYS A 636 13.53 20.35 26.30
N THR A 637 14.20 21.00 27.24
CA THR A 637 14.59 20.43 28.55
C THR A 637 13.49 20.48 29.60
N ARG A 638 12.39 21.19 29.32
CA ARG A 638 11.23 21.31 30.22
C ARG A 638 10.08 20.41 29.78
N ASP A 639 9.17 20.17 30.72
CA ASP A 639 7.88 19.55 30.40
C ASP A 639 6.98 20.52 29.62
N GLY A 640 6.06 19.96 28.83
CA GLY A 640 5.01 20.70 28.14
C GLY A 640 3.99 21.28 29.11
N VAL A 641 3.23 22.27 28.66
CA VAL A 641 2.12 22.86 29.43
C VAL A 641 0.80 22.58 28.72
N VAL A 642 -0.24 22.16 29.46
CA VAL A 642 -1.58 22.01 28.87
C VAL A 642 -2.06 23.37 28.34
N GLY A 643 -2.53 23.39 27.09
CA GLY A 643 -2.91 24.60 26.36
C GLY A 643 -1.75 25.29 25.64
N GLU A 644 -0.52 24.78 25.74
CA GLU A 644 0.61 25.26 24.94
C GLU A 644 0.33 25.05 23.46
N GLN A 645 0.36 26.12 22.68
CA GLN A 645 0.14 26.06 21.24
C GLN A 645 1.34 25.41 20.56
N VAL A 646 1.05 24.46 19.67
CA VAL A 646 2.05 23.69 18.95
C VAL A 646 1.69 23.60 17.47
N TYR A 647 2.68 23.28 16.64
CA TYR A 647 2.47 22.91 15.24
C TYR A 647 3.31 21.68 14.91
N ILE A 648 2.85 20.90 13.92
CA ILE A 648 3.43 19.59 13.59
C ILE A 648 3.67 19.55 12.08
N PRO A 649 4.90 19.88 11.63
CA PRO A 649 5.32 19.62 10.26
C PRO A 649 5.56 18.13 10.05
N GLN A 650 4.97 17.56 9.00
CA GLN A 650 4.89 16.10 8.80
C GLN A 650 4.79 15.71 7.32
N HIS A 651 5.09 14.45 7.01
CA HIS A 651 4.88 13.81 5.71
C HIS A 651 3.80 12.72 5.81
N PRO A 652 2.52 13.10 5.88
CA PRO A 652 1.43 12.13 6.01
C PRO A 652 1.40 11.24 4.78
N LEU A 653 1.23 9.93 4.94
CA LEU A 653 1.13 8.94 3.87
C LEU A 653 2.31 8.97 2.88
N TYR A 654 3.51 9.39 3.32
CA TYR A 654 4.67 9.62 2.43
C TYR A 654 4.38 10.66 1.31
N GLN A 655 3.43 11.56 1.52
CA GLN A 655 3.02 12.60 0.57
C GLN A 655 3.87 13.87 0.74
N GLY A 656 3.46 14.96 0.09
CA GLY A 656 4.07 16.28 0.30
C GLY A 656 3.98 16.74 1.75
N LYS A 657 4.89 17.63 2.15
CA LYS A 657 4.97 18.15 3.52
C LYS A 657 3.78 19.02 3.84
N ARG A 658 3.11 18.68 4.94
CA ARG A 658 1.97 19.44 5.45
C ARG A 658 2.23 19.82 6.90
N ILE A 659 1.61 20.91 7.34
CA ILE A 659 1.73 21.38 8.73
C ILE A 659 0.35 21.37 9.36
N ALA A 660 0.20 20.62 10.46
CA ALA A 660 -0.93 20.74 11.36
C ALA A 660 -0.72 21.98 12.25
N MET A 661 -1.57 22.99 12.06
CA MET A 661 -1.52 24.25 12.81
C MET A 661 -2.88 24.64 13.38
N VAL A 662 -3.97 24.19 12.76
CA VAL A 662 -5.35 24.36 13.22
C VAL A 662 -6.03 23.00 13.41
N ASP A 663 -7.00 22.95 14.32
CA ASP A 663 -7.85 21.78 14.59
C ASP A 663 -9.24 21.88 13.94
N ASP A 664 -10.06 20.85 14.15
CA ASP A 664 -11.42 20.69 13.58
C ASP A 664 -12.37 21.86 13.87
N TYR A 665 -12.09 22.62 14.92
CA TYR A 665 -12.89 23.75 15.36
C TYR A 665 -12.26 25.08 14.96
N THR A 666 -11.28 25.06 14.05
CA THR A 666 -10.49 26.22 13.59
C THR A 666 -9.65 26.87 14.70
N ASN A 667 -9.42 26.19 15.82
CA ASN A 667 -8.52 26.69 16.86
C ASN A 667 -7.09 26.28 16.56
N ASN A 668 -6.12 27.02 17.10
CA ASN A 668 -4.72 26.62 17.03
C ASN A 668 -4.51 25.29 17.75
N VAL A 669 -3.75 24.39 17.13
CA VAL A 669 -3.37 23.12 17.74
C VAL A 669 -2.66 23.36 19.07
N ALA A 670 -3.01 22.59 20.09
CA ALA A 670 -2.45 22.74 21.42
C ALA A 670 -2.29 21.40 22.15
N LEU A 671 -1.40 21.37 23.15
CA LEU A 671 -1.29 20.24 24.07
C LEU A 671 -2.56 20.12 24.93
N LEU A 672 -3.21 18.97 24.89
CA LEU A 672 -4.45 18.68 25.61
C LEU A 672 -4.20 17.98 26.95
N SER A 673 -3.18 17.13 27.02
CA SER A 673 -2.82 16.37 28.22
C SER A 673 -1.31 16.13 28.26
N LEU A 674 -0.75 16.01 29.47
CA LEU A 674 0.66 15.69 29.70
C LEU A 674 0.89 14.24 30.15
N SER A 675 -0.19 13.49 30.34
CA SER A 675 -0.17 12.12 30.85
C SER A 675 -1.19 11.25 30.11
N ALA A 676 -1.25 11.40 28.79
CA ALA A 676 -2.07 10.55 27.94
C ALA A 676 -1.43 9.16 27.87
N SER A 677 -2.23 8.11 28.10
CA SER A 677 -1.81 6.72 28.00
C SER A 677 -2.56 6.05 26.84
N SER A 678 -2.16 6.37 25.62
CA SER A 678 -2.63 5.75 24.38
C SER A 678 -1.44 5.08 23.68
N CYS A 679 -1.70 4.02 22.91
CA CYS A 679 -0.65 3.30 22.17
C CYS A 679 0.50 2.72 23.02
N GLY A 680 0.24 2.36 24.28
CA GLY A 680 1.20 1.61 25.11
C GLY A 680 2.29 2.45 25.81
N ALA A 681 2.39 3.77 25.56
CA ALA A 681 3.30 4.67 26.24
C ALA A 681 2.56 5.84 26.93
N THR A 682 3.14 6.41 27.99
CA THR A 682 2.61 7.65 28.61
C THR A 682 3.31 8.85 28.00
N GLY A 683 2.57 9.77 27.41
CA GLY A 683 3.10 10.95 26.74
C GLY A 683 2.15 12.14 26.75
N TYR A 684 2.41 13.09 25.85
CA TYR A 684 1.55 14.25 25.64
C TYR A 684 0.50 13.94 24.59
N SER A 685 -0.71 14.49 24.71
CA SER A 685 -1.70 14.49 23.64
C SER A 685 -1.97 15.88 23.10
N TYR A 686 -2.42 15.98 21.86
CA TYR A 686 -2.73 17.24 21.18
C TYR A 686 -3.85 17.07 20.15
N SER A 687 -4.42 18.19 19.70
CA SER A 687 -5.56 18.25 18.76
C SER A 687 -5.18 18.24 17.28
N GLY A 688 -3.89 18.29 16.93
CA GLY A 688 -3.45 18.38 15.53
C GLY A 688 -3.55 17.05 14.81
N ASP A 689 -4.08 17.08 13.59
CA ASP A 689 -4.21 15.89 12.74
C ASP A 689 -2.86 15.29 12.36
N THR A 690 -2.78 13.96 12.38
CA THR A 690 -1.66 13.18 11.86
C THR A 690 -2.22 11.95 11.11
N GLN A 691 -1.43 11.41 10.20
CA GLN A 691 -1.78 10.21 9.42
C GLN A 691 -0.57 9.31 9.23
N SER A 692 -0.79 8.02 9.01
CA SER A 692 0.28 7.02 8.80
C SER A 692 1.41 7.59 7.95
N GLY A 693 2.64 7.60 8.47
CA GLY A 693 3.81 8.28 7.86
C GLY A 693 4.20 9.58 8.55
N SER A 694 3.33 10.10 9.42
CA SER A 694 3.64 11.21 10.33
C SER A 694 4.48 10.74 11.52
N SER A 695 4.60 9.43 11.76
CA SER A 695 5.57 8.84 12.67
C SER A 695 6.95 9.50 12.56
N GLY A 696 7.43 10.04 13.67
CA GLY A 696 8.73 10.71 13.81
C GLY A 696 8.65 12.23 13.63
N SER A 697 7.47 12.79 13.40
CA SER A 697 7.29 14.24 13.27
C SER A 697 7.60 14.99 14.57
N PRO A 698 8.27 16.16 14.50
CA PRO A 698 8.49 16.98 15.68
C PRO A 698 7.19 17.71 16.07
N VAL A 699 6.84 17.68 17.35
CA VAL A 699 5.80 18.52 17.93
C VAL A 699 6.47 19.78 18.46
N ILE A 700 6.24 20.91 17.79
CA ILE A 700 7.02 22.14 17.99
C ILE A 700 6.17 23.20 18.69
N SER A 701 6.70 23.80 19.76
CA SER A 701 6.07 24.94 20.44
C SER A 701 5.96 26.14 19.48
N PHE A 702 4.76 26.69 19.33
CA PHE A 702 4.54 27.85 18.47
C PHE A 702 5.22 29.11 19.01
N SER A 703 5.34 29.25 20.34
CA SER A 703 5.85 30.48 20.95
C SER A 703 7.35 30.69 20.80
N ASP A 704 8.12 29.61 20.65
CA ASP A 704 9.57 29.67 20.65
C ASP A 704 10.25 28.70 19.68
N HIS A 705 9.50 27.87 18.95
CA HIS A 705 10.00 26.95 17.93
C HIS A 705 10.93 25.84 18.43
N GLY A 706 10.88 25.52 19.73
CA GLY A 706 11.56 24.35 20.31
C GLY A 706 10.69 23.09 20.28
N VAL A 707 11.28 21.92 20.08
CA VAL A 707 10.57 20.63 20.03
C VAL A 707 10.21 20.17 21.43
N ILE A 708 8.91 20.09 21.74
CA ILE A 708 8.40 19.69 23.06
C ILE A 708 8.11 18.18 23.14
N ALA A 709 7.84 17.53 22.01
CA ALA A 709 7.63 16.09 21.91
C ALA A 709 7.94 15.54 20.51
N LEU A 710 8.11 14.22 20.43
CA LEU A 710 8.21 13.44 19.18
C LEU A 710 6.87 12.73 18.94
N HIS A 711 6.19 12.99 17.83
CA HIS A 711 4.97 12.26 17.46
C HIS A 711 5.29 10.77 17.28
N HIS A 712 4.44 9.89 17.82
CA HIS A 712 4.66 8.44 17.76
C HIS A 712 3.40 7.60 17.50
N CYS A 713 2.18 8.14 17.71
CA CYS A 713 0.95 7.39 17.49
C CYS A 713 -0.32 8.28 17.48
N GLY A 714 -1.43 7.75 16.95
CA GLY A 714 -2.80 8.27 17.16
C GLY A 714 -3.85 7.16 17.30
N GLU A 715 -4.61 7.14 18.41
CA GLU A 715 -5.73 6.19 18.63
C GLU A 715 -7.02 6.95 18.95
N MET A 716 -8.12 6.64 18.24
CA MET A 716 -9.46 7.22 18.50
C MET A 716 -9.45 8.74 18.72
N CYS A 717 -8.79 9.49 17.84
CA CYS A 717 -8.68 10.94 17.94
C CYS A 717 -7.85 11.49 19.10
N ALA A 718 -6.96 10.68 19.66
CA ALA A 718 -5.95 11.11 20.59
C ALA A 718 -4.56 10.90 19.97
N ASN A 719 -4.06 11.93 19.26
CA ASN A 719 -2.69 11.95 18.75
C ASN A 719 -1.73 12.21 19.91
N THR A 720 -0.66 11.42 20.00
CA THR A 720 0.29 11.47 21.10
C THR A 720 1.75 11.61 20.70
N GLY A 721 2.50 12.27 21.57
CA GLY A 721 3.94 12.48 21.43
C GLY A 721 4.72 12.12 22.69
N ILE A 722 5.90 11.56 22.50
CA ILE A 722 6.86 11.24 23.57
C ILE A 722 7.56 12.55 24.00
N PRO A 723 7.56 12.90 25.31
CA PRO A 723 8.17 14.14 25.78
C PRO A 723 9.67 14.25 25.44
N ALA A 724 10.07 15.38 24.86
CA ALA A 724 11.46 15.66 24.46
C ALA A 724 12.43 15.51 25.64
N LYS A 725 12.04 15.98 26.82
CA LYS A 725 12.81 15.85 28.07
C LYS A 725 13.15 14.40 28.44
N ARG A 726 12.26 13.43 28.15
CA ARG A 726 12.52 12.01 28.42
C ARG A 726 13.55 11.44 27.44
N ILE A 727 13.48 11.85 26.18
CA ILE A 727 14.46 11.47 25.14
C ILE A 727 15.85 12.01 25.50
N ILE A 728 15.95 13.29 25.90
CA ILE A 728 17.23 13.88 26.36
C ILE A 728 17.81 13.08 27.54
N ALA A 729 16.98 12.76 28.53
CA ALA A 729 17.42 12.01 29.70
C ALA A 729 17.95 10.62 29.34
N ASP A 730 17.28 9.91 28.42
CA ASP A 730 17.73 8.60 27.96
C ASP A 730 19.03 8.68 27.13
N LEU A 731 19.16 9.65 26.23
CA LEU A 731 20.39 9.85 25.45
C LEU A 731 21.59 10.13 26.35
N ILE A 732 21.45 11.00 27.36
CA ILE A 732 22.52 11.28 28.34
C ILE A 732 22.90 10.01 29.11
N LEU A 733 21.92 9.19 29.52
CA LEU A 733 22.18 7.93 30.22
C LEU A 733 22.95 6.92 29.34
N ASN A 734 22.77 6.99 28.02
CA ASN A 734 23.48 6.17 27.04
C ASN A 734 24.77 6.83 26.51
N GLY A 735 25.22 7.93 27.13
CA GLY A 735 26.50 8.57 26.80
C GLY A 735 26.46 9.47 25.58
N ILE A 736 25.27 9.89 25.13
CA ILE A 736 25.07 10.81 24.00
C ILE A 736 24.58 12.14 24.56
N ASP A 737 25.45 13.15 24.56
CA ASP A 737 25.07 14.51 24.96
C ASP A 737 24.69 15.33 23.73
N VAL A 738 23.38 15.44 23.49
CA VAL A 738 22.82 16.24 22.39
C VAL A 738 23.17 17.73 22.49
N ALA A 739 23.59 18.23 23.65
CA ALA A 739 24.04 19.62 23.78
C ALA A 739 25.39 19.87 23.07
N GLU A 740 26.21 18.84 22.87
CA GLU A 740 27.51 18.95 22.19
C GLU A 740 27.37 19.40 20.73
N PHE A 741 26.22 19.14 20.11
CA PHE A 741 25.90 19.52 18.73
C PHE A 741 24.67 20.45 18.63
N ASP A 742 24.49 21.35 19.60
CA ASP A 742 23.38 22.34 19.67
C ASP A 742 21.99 21.71 19.50
N GLY A 743 21.76 20.50 20.03
CA GLY A 743 20.48 19.79 19.97
C GLY A 743 19.51 20.11 21.10
N VAL A 744 19.85 21.02 22.02
CA VAL A 744 19.09 21.29 23.25
C VAL A 744 18.54 22.72 23.29
N ASP A 745 17.26 22.85 23.61
CA ASP A 745 16.60 24.10 23.98
C ASP A 745 16.43 24.17 25.51
N ASP A 746 17.33 24.91 26.16
CA ASP A 746 17.45 25.08 27.61
C ASP A 746 16.54 26.19 28.18
N GLY A 747 15.51 26.60 27.45
CA GLY A 747 14.68 27.76 27.77
C GLY A 747 15.04 28.99 26.94
N SER A 748 15.61 28.74 25.77
CA SER A 748 15.93 29.78 24.79
C SER A 748 14.66 30.48 24.31
N ASN A 749 14.76 31.77 24.02
CA ASN A 749 13.63 32.53 23.52
C ASN A 749 13.44 32.28 22.02
N ALA A 750 12.28 32.69 21.48
CA ALA A 750 11.95 32.49 20.07
C ALA A 750 13.03 32.95 19.07
N LEU A 751 13.77 34.01 19.40
CA LEU A 751 14.83 34.55 18.53
C LEU A 751 15.99 33.57 18.41
N THR A 752 16.39 32.91 19.50
CA THR A 752 17.51 31.97 19.50
C THR A 752 17.24 30.76 18.62
N ASN A 753 16.03 30.19 18.66
CA ASN A 753 15.65 29.11 17.74
C ASN A 753 15.52 29.62 16.31
N ALA A 754 14.92 30.80 16.09
CA ALA A 754 14.78 31.38 14.75
C ALA A 754 16.13 31.60 14.04
N GLU A 755 17.21 31.91 14.77
CA GLU A 755 18.56 32.02 14.21
C GLU A 755 19.10 30.71 13.60
N ARG A 756 18.54 29.55 13.97
CA ARG A 756 18.88 28.24 13.39
C ARG A 756 18.11 27.93 12.11
N PHE A 757 17.17 28.78 11.71
CA PHE A 757 16.38 28.59 10.50
C PHE A 757 16.91 29.53 9.41
N PRO A 758 17.63 29.02 8.40
CA PRO A 758 18.17 29.84 7.33
C PRO A 758 17.06 30.60 6.60
N ALA A 759 17.36 31.83 6.21
CA ALA A 759 16.45 32.60 5.36
C ALA A 759 16.18 31.84 4.06
N TYR A 760 14.92 31.83 3.64
CA TYR A 760 14.50 31.19 2.41
C TYR A 760 13.51 32.06 1.66
N ILE A 761 13.64 32.04 0.34
CA ILE A 761 12.72 32.67 -0.60
C ILE A 761 12.25 31.52 -1.49
N PRO A 762 10.97 31.13 -1.42
CA PRO A 762 10.40 30.16 -2.35
C PRO A 762 10.70 30.57 -3.80
N PRO A 763 11.00 29.61 -4.68
CA PRO A 763 11.13 29.91 -6.10
C PRO A 763 9.83 30.57 -6.57
N ALA A 764 9.96 31.62 -7.40
CA ALA A 764 8.77 32.21 -8.02
C ALA A 764 8.05 31.11 -8.82
N PRO A 765 6.73 30.96 -8.69
CA PRO A 765 5.99 29.99 -9.47
C PRO A 765 6.30 30.20 -10.95
N GLU A 766 6.60 29.11 -11.65
CA GLU A 766 6.91 29.18 -13.08
C GLU A 766 5.72 29.84 -13.79
N VAL A 767 5.94 31.01 -14.38
CA VAL A 767 4.85 31.81 -14.93
C VAL A 767 4.20 31.00 -16.05
N ALA A 768 2.98 30.52 -15.79
CA ALA A 768 2.22 29.75 -16.76
C ALA A 768 2.16 30.55 -18.07
N GLN A 769 2.76 29.99 -19.13
CA GLN A 769 2.83 30.66 -20.42
C GLN A 769 1.40 30.98 -20.89
N PRO A 770 1.18 32.14 -21.54
CA PRO A 770 -0.15 32.48 -22.00
C PRO A 770 -0.56 31.51 -23.12
N LEU A 771 -1.84 31.17 -23.17
CA LEU A 771 -2.41 30.33 -24.22
C LEU A 771 -3.06 31.22 -25.30
N THR A 772 -3.00 30.80 -26.55
CA THR A 772 -3.71 31.43 -27.67
C THR A 772 -4.69 30.44 -28.30
N PRO A 773 -5.92 30.86 -28.67
CA PRO A 773 -6.86 29.99 -29.37
C PRO A 773 -6.30 29.45 -30.68
N ARG A 774 -6.44 28.14 -30.90
CA ARG A 774 -6.00 27.40 -32.11
C ARG A 774 -7.17 26.81 -32.89
N LEU A 775 -8.26 26.46 -32.21
CA LEU A 775 -9.54 26.07 -32.81
C LEU A 775 -10.68 26.71 -32.02
N THR A 776 -11.65 27.26 -32.74
CA THR A 776 -12.95 27.66 -32.19
C THR A 776 -14.03 27.12 -33.11
N MET A 777 -14.99 26.37 -32.58
CA MET A 777 -16.07 25.83 -33.38
C MET A 777 -17.36 25.63 -32.58
N ASN A 778 -18.48 25.60 -33.30
CA ASN A 778 -19.78 25.33 -32.72
C ASN A 778 -20.24 23.92 -33.12
N GLY A 779 -20.85 23.21 -32.18
CA GLY A 779 -21.43 21.89 -32.38
C GLY A 779 -22.77 21.74 -31.68
N ALA A 780 -23.40 20.58 -31.85
CA ALA A 780 -24.63 20.26 -31.13
C ALA A 780 -24.77 18.76 -30.89
N ILE A 781 -25.14 18.43 -29.66
CA ILE A 781 -25.47 17.08 -29.24
C ILE A 781 -26.96 16.86 -29.45
N ILE A 782 -27.34 15.79 -30.14
CA ILE A 782 -28.70 15.55 -30.62
C ILE A 782 -29.26 14.26 -30.00
N LEU A 783 -30.46 14.34 -29.45
CA LEU A 783 -31.25 13.19 -29.04
C LEU A 783 -31.95 12.58 -30.27
N ALA A 784 -31.48 11.42 -30.70
CA ALA A 784 -32.13 10.59 -31.71
C ALA A 784 -33.06 9.55 -31.06
N SER A 785 -33.86 8.85 -31.88
CA SER A 785 -34.90 7.92 -31.41
C SER A 785 -34.44 6.78 -30.50
N SER A 786 -33.13 6.47 -30.48
CA SER A 786 -32.58 5.36 -29.69
C SER A 786 -31.20 5.65 -29.10
N TYR A 787 -30.65 6.86 -29.28
CA TYR A 787 -29.32 7.23 -28.81
C TYR A 787 -29.18 8.74 -28.74
N VAL A 788 -28.20 9.22 -27.97
CA VAL A 788 -27.75 10.62 -28.00
C VAL A 788 -26.39 10.65 -28.68
N SER A 789 -26.17 11.61 -29.58
CA SER A 789 -24.88 11.73 -30.29
C SER A 789 -23.76 12.14 -29.35
N VAL A 790 -22.53 11.79 -29.70
CA VAL A 790 -21.31 12.34 -29.11
C VAL A 790 -20.49 12.90 -30.26
N ASP A 791 -20.03 14.13 -30.11
CA ASP A 791 -19.18 14.77 -31.11
C ASP A 791 -17.71 14.47 -30.82
N SER A 792 -16.88 14.37 -31.87
CA SER A 792 -15.45 14.09 -31.69
C SER A 792 -14.55 14.94 -32.59
N VAL A 793 -13.48 15.47 -31.99
CA VAL A 793 -12.41 16.24 -32.63
C VAL A 793 -11.13 15.42 -32.58
N LYS A 794 -10.60 15.05 -33.74
CA LYS A 794 -9.33 14.32 -33.86
C LYS A 794 -8.22 15.26 -34.29
N PHE A 795 -7.07 15.16 -33.64
CA PHE A 795 -5.91 15.99 -33.93
C PHE A 795 -4.60 15.28 -33.64
N THR A 796 -3.52 15.75 -34.26
CA THR A 796 -2.14 15.33 -33.99
C THR A 796 -1.34 16.55 -33.50
N LEU A 797 -0.60 16.37 -32.42
CA LEU A 797 0.40 17.32 -31.92
C LEU A 797 1.75 17.00 -32.55
N ASN A 798 2.46 18.03 -33.02
CA ASN A 798 3.79 17.91 -33.62
C ASN A 798 4.95 18.19 -32.63
N SER A 799 4.62 18.64 -31.43
CA SER A 799 5.52 18.96 -30.33
C SER A 799 4.75 18.94 -29.02
N ASP A 800 5.48 18.76 -27.92
CA ASP A 800 4.95 18.84 -26.56
C ASP A 800 4.51 20.28 -26.24
N THR A 801 3.32 20.46 -25.67
CA THR A 801 2.77 21.80 -25.42
C THR A 801 1.71 21.81 -24.32
N ASP A 802 1.56 22.94 -23.63
CA ASP A 802 0.39 23.20 -22.79
C ASP A 802 -0.80 23.56 -23.65
N ILE A 803 -1.95 22.96 -23.34
CA ILE A 803 -3.20 23.11 -24.06
C ILE A 803 -4.33 23.41 -23.07
N SER A 804 -5.33 24.17 -23.52
CA SER A 804 -6.62 24.22 -22.84
C SER A 804 -7.74 23.75 -23.75
N PHE A 805 -8.69 23.04 -23.16
CA PHE A 805 -9.97 22.66 -23.73
C PHE A 805 -11.06 23.35 -22.93
N ASP A 806 -11.93 24.07 -23.62
CA ASP A 806 -12.97 24.90 -23.02
C ASP A 806 -14.25 24.72 -23.83
N VAL A 807 -15.31 24.24 -23.17
CA VAL A 807 -16.62 24.02 -23.79
C VAL A 807 -17.64 24.92 -23.11
N LEU A 808 -18.11 25.89 -23.88
CA LEU A 808 -19.17 26.81 -23.49
C LEU A 808 -20.50 26.23 -23.97
N SER A 809 -21.24 25.59 -23.07
CA SER A 809 -22.48 24.90 -23.37
C SER A 809 -23.69 25.47 -22.64
N VAL A 810 -23.56 25.86 -21.37
CA VAL A 810 -24.67 26.32 -20.53
C VAL A 810 -24.96 27.80 -20.75
N GLU A 811 -26.15 28.08 -21.30
CA GLU A 811 -26.57 29.44 -21.63
C GLU A 811 -27.47 30.09 -20.57
N ILE A 812 -27.84 29.35 -19.51
CA ILE A 812 -28.60 29.87 -18.38
C ILE A 812 -27.71 29.81 -17.14
N ALA A 813 -27.20 30.97 -16.73
CA ALA A 813 -26.37 31.11 -15.54
C ALA A 813 -27.15 30.67 -14.28
N ASP A 814 -26.43 30.39 -13.19
CA ASP A 814 -27.04 29.91 -11.94
C ASP A 814 -27.97 30.96 -11.26
N ASN A 815 -27.79 32.24 -11.61
CA ASN A 815 -28.70 33.32 -11.23
C ASN A 815 -29.94 33.41 -12.16
N GLU A 816 -30.14 32.40 -13.00
CA GLU A 816 -31.21 32.24 -13.98
C GLU A 816 -31.21 33.20 -15.18
N THR A 817 -30.14 33.95 -15.38
CA THR A 817 -29.99 34.88 -16.52
C THR A 817 -29.56 34.14 -17.78
N PHE A 818 -30.18 34.47 -18.92
CA PHE A 818 -29.84 33.89 -20.22
C PHE A 818 -28.72 34.67 -20.93
N TYR A 819 -27.73 33.95 -21.45
CA TYR A 819 -26.62 34.44 -22.25
C TYR A 819 -26.47 33.58 -23.52
N ASP A 820 -26.50 34.22 -24.69
CA ASP A 820 -26.26 33.56 -25.97
C ASP A 820 -24.74 33.43 -26.20
N LEU A 821 -24.14 32.33 -25.76
CA LEU A 821 -22.69 32.13 -25.75
C LEU A 821 -22.12 31.70 -27.11
N ASN A 822 -22.91 30.99 -27.89
CA ASN A 822 -22.51 30.45 -29.20
C ASN A 822 -23.02 31.32 -30.38
N GLY A 823 -23.82 32.36 -30.10
CA GLY A 823 -24.34 33.31 -31.07
C GLY A 823 -25.47 32.75 -31.94
N ASP A 824 -26.21 31.75 -31.44
CA ASP A 824 -27.24 31.04 -32.19
C ASP A 824 -28.66 31.54 -32.02
N CYS A 825 -28.86 32.50 -31.12
CA CYS A 825 -30.16 33.10 -30.83
C CYS A 825 -31.22 32.07 -30.41
N ARG A 826 -30.79 30.91 -29.90
CA ARG A 826 -31.61 29.90 -29.25
C ARG A 826 -31.19 29.82 -27.79
N ALA A 827 -32.00 29.14 -26.99
CA ALA A 827 -31.66 28.87 -25.59
C ALA A 827 -31.53 27.37 -25.39
N SER A 828 -30.89 26.72 -26.37
CA SER A 828 -30.63 25.29 -26.35
C SER A 828 -29.23 25.07 -25.81
N TYR A 829 -29.14 24.45 -24.65
CA TYR A 829 -27.86 24.18 -24.01
C TYR A 829 -27.81 22.72 -23.57
N LEU A 830 -26.63 22.26 -23.19
CA LEU A 830 -26.46 20.99 -22.51
C LEU A 830 -25.58 21.17 -21.28
N ASP A 831 -25.76 20.27 -20.32
CA ASP A 831 -24.74 19.95 -19.34
C ASP A 831 -23.76 18.99 -20.04
N SER A 832 -22.50 19.40 -20.20
CA SER A 832 -21.55 18.70 -21.08
C SER A 832 -20.35 18.13 -20.34
N MET A 833 -19.86 16.99 -20.84
CA MET A 833 -18.63 16.36 -20.42
C MET A 833 -17.67 16.25 -21.59
N ILE A 834 -16.37 16.38 -21.30
CA ILE A 834 -15.29 16.12 -22.27
C ILE A 834 -14.42 14.95 -21.85
N TYR A 835 -14.00 14.17 -22.85
CA TYR A 835 -13.10 13.03 -22.73
C TYR A 835 -11.98 13.20 -23.74
N LEU A 836 -10.72 13.01 -23.34
CA LEU A 836 -9.60 12.98 -24.28
C LEU A 836 -9.03 11.57 -24.36
N PHE A 837 -8.94 11.01 -25.57
CA PHE A 837 -8.35 9.71 -25.82
C PHE A 837 -7.05 9.85 -26.62
N ALA A 838 -5.98 9.16 -26.21
CA ALA A 838 -4.80 8.99 -27.04
C ALA A 838 -5.04 7.87 -28.07
N ASP A 839 -4.48 8.01 -29.27
CA ASP A 839 -4.64 7.03 -30.33
C ASP A 839 -4.00 5.68 -29.94
N GLY A 840 -4.79 4.61 -29.97
CA GLY A 840 -4.37 3.27 -29.55
C GLY A 840 -4.55 2.94 -28.05
N ASP A 841 -5.04 3.87 -27.23
CA ASP A 841 -5.31 3.64 -25.80
C ASP A 841 -6.79 3.32 -25.52
N SER A 842 -7.05 2.42 -24.56
CA SER A 842 -8.38 1.97 -24.15
C SER A 842 -9.00 2.79 -23.01
N GLU A 843 -8.22 3.64 -22.35
CA GLU A 843 -8.69 4.54 -21.28
C GLU A 843 -8.62 6.01 -21.73
N ALA A 844 -9.42 6.89 -21.12
CA ALA A 844 -9.28 8.33 -21.33
C ALA A 844 -8.00 8.86 -20.64
N VAL A 845 -7.31 9.80 -21.31
CA VAL A 845 -6.22 10.60 -20.71
C VAL A 845 -6.78 11.45 -19.57
N PHE A 846 -7.96 12.06 -19.78
CA PHE A 846 -8.73 12.70 -18.73
C PHE A 846 -10.22 12.75 -19.09
N THR A 847 -11.04 12.95 -18.07
CA THR A 847 -12.48 13.21 -18.15
C THR A 847 -12.82 14.44 -17.30
N VAL A 848 -13.62 15.37 -17.82
CA VAL A 848 -14.07 16.57 -17.11
C VAL A 848 -15.56 16.79 -17.35
N ASP A 849 -16.29 17.09 -16.28
CA ASP A 849 -17.73 17.42 -16.26
C ASP A 849 -17.88 18.91 -15.96
N ASP A 850 -17.50 19.32 -14.75
CA ASP A 850 -17.57 20.71 -14.30
C ASP A 850 -16.20 21.40 -14.33
N SER A 851 -16.21 22.72 -14.52
CA SER A 851 -15.05 23.57 -14.32
C SER A 851 -14.81 23.89 -12.83
N PRO A 852 -13.56 24.16 -12.41
CA PRO A 852 -13.27 24.68 -11.08
C PRO A 852 -13.98 26.03 -10.87
N GLY A 853 -14.66 26.23 -9.73
CA GLY A 853 -15.55 27.39 -9.51
C GLY A 853 -14.92 28.78 -9.71
N ASP A 854 -13.60 28.91 -9.70
CA ASP A 854 -12.87 30.16 -9.91
C ASP A 854 -12.68 30.55 -11.40
N THR A 855 -12.90 29.64 -12.35
CA THR A 855 -12.74 29.94 -13.80
C THR A 855 -13.99 30.55 -14.44
N VAL A 856 -15.12 30.52 -13.74
CA VAL A 856 -16.40 31.03 -14.23
C VAL A 856 -16.30 32.54 -14.46
N ASN A 857 -16.65 33.00 -15.67
CA ASN A 857 -16.61 34.39 -16.18
C ASN A 857 -15.25 34.92 -16.69
N GLU A 858 -14.11 34.28 -16.40
CA GLU A 858 -12.81 34.71 -16.96
C GLU A 858 -12.57 34.19 -18.39
N ASP A 859 -13.09 33.01 -18.70
CA ASP A 859 -13.01 32.33 -20.01
C ASP A 859 -14.21 32.63 -20.94
N GLY A 860 -15.27 33.21 -20.40
CA GLY A 860 -16.52 33.51 -21.11
C GLY A 860 -17.66 32.51 -20.82
N SER A 861 -17.44 31.50 -19.97
CA SER A 861 -18.51 30.68 -19.40
C SER A 861 -19.32 31.47 -18.37
N VAL A 862 -20.60 31.12 -18.23
CA VAL A 862 -21.53 31.71 -17.26
C VAL A 862 -22.02 30.70 -16.22
N SER A 863 -21.45 29.49 -16.21
CA SER A 863 -21.87 28.38 -15.36
C SER A 863 -20.68 27.44 -15.07
N TYR A 864 -20.52 27.01 -13.82
CA TYR A 864 -19.49 26.03 -13.46
C TYR A 864 -19.70 24.66 -14.12
N ARG A 865 -20.90 24.40 -14.65
CA ARG A 865 -21.25 23.18 -15.40
C ARG A 865 -20.67 23.09 -16.81
N ASP A 866 -19.93 24.11 -17.24
CA ASP A 866 -19.17 24.06 -18.47
C ASP A 866 -17.79 23.45 -18.19
N PRO A 867 -17.37 22.39 -18.92
CA PRO A 867 -16.10 21.74 -18.66
C PRO A 867 -14.93 22.59 -19.19
N TYR A 868 -13.96 22.81 -18.30
CA TYR A 868 -12.69 23.46 -18.63
C TYR A 868 -11.51 22.60 -18.17
N LYS A 869 -10.53 22.40 -19.04
CA LYS A 869 -9.28 21.70 -18.69
C LYS A 869 -8.08 22.37 -19.32
N ARG A 870 -7.15 22.84 -18.49
CA ARG A 870 -5.76 23.13 -18.89
C ARG A 870 -4.88 21.92 -18.55
N THR A 871 -4.07 21.46 -19.49
CA THR A 871 -3.17 20.31 -19.32
C THR A 871 -1.96 20.40 -20.24
N PHE A 872 -0.86 19.77 -19.86
CA PHE A 872 0.23 19.47 -20.78
C PHE A 872 -0.18 18.27 -21.66
N LEU A 873 0.27 18.22 -22.92
CA LEU A 873 0.16 17.03 -23.76
C LEU A 873 1.44 16.80 -24.57
N LYS A 874 1.87 15.53 -24.66
CA LYS A 874 3.00 15.11 -25.50
C LYS A 874 2.64 15.14 -26.98
N GLN A 875 3.66 15.22 -27.83
CA GLN A 875 3.55 14.93 -29.25
C GLN A 875 2.86 13.58 -29.47
N GLY A 876 1.77 13.55 -30.26
CA GLY A 876 0.95 12.35 -30.42
C GLY A 876 -0.37 12.62 -31.15
N SER A 877 -1.16 11.57 -31.37
CA SER A 877 -2.49 11.67 -31.96
C SER A 877 -3.56 11.46 -30.90
N TYR A 878 -4.62 12.28 -30.95
CA TYR A 878 -5.65 12.34 -29.92
C TYR A 878 -7.06 12.49 -30.51
N THR A 879 -8.06 12.06 -29.75
CA THR A 879 -9.49 12.25 -30.01
C THR A 879 -10.14 12.87 -28.78
N LEU A 880 -10.58 14.12 -28.89
CA LEU A 880 -11.44 14.78 -27.89
C LEU A 880 -12.90 14.45 -28.20
N ALA A 881 -13.64 13.88 -27.26
CA ALA A 881 -15.07 13.62 -27.37
C ALA A 881 -15.85 14.58 -26.46
N ILE A 882 -16.96 15.13 -26.97
CA ILE A 882 -17.89 15.99 -26.24
C ILE A 882 -19.23 15.25 -26.14
N ALA A 883 -19.67 15.01 -24.91
CA ALA A 883 -20.83 14.19 -24.61
C ALA A 883 -21.77 14.92 -23.63
N PRO A 884 -23.05 14.52 -23.53
CA PRO A 884 -23.91 15.00 -22.44
C PRO A 884 -23.52 14.38 -21.10
N THR A 885 -23.76 15.09 -20.01
CA THR A 885 -23.56 14.57 -18.65
C THR A 885 -24.29 13.25 -18.43
N GLY A 886 -23.61 12.31 -17.79
CA GLY A 886 -24.07 10.93 -17.59
C GLY A 886 -23.63 9.93 -18.68
N ALA A 887 -22.91 10.37 -19.72
CA ALA A 887 -22.25 9.47 -20.65
C ALA A 887 -21.10 8.70 -19.96
N SER A 888 -20.90 7.44 -20.34
CA SER A 888 -19.72 6.67 -19.92
C SER A 888 -18.55 6.86 -20.89
N GLU A 889 -17.32 6.51 -20.49
CA GLU A 889 -16.17 6.52 -21.41
C GLU A 889 -16.38 5.61 -22.63
N ASP A 890 -17.04 4.46 -22.43
CA ASP A 890 -17.42 3.55 -23.51
C ASP A 890 -18.38 4.21 -24.50
N ASP A 891 -19.37 4.98 -24.01
CA ASP A 891 -20.30 5.73 -24.85
C ASP A 891 -19.58 6.84 -25.64
N ALA A 892 -18.68 7.57 -24.98
CA ALA A 892 -17.89 8.64 -25.59
C ALA A 892 -17.01 8.10 -26.73
N ARG A 893 -16.38 6.94 -26.51
CA ARG A 893 -15.58 6.23 -27.52
C ARG A 893 -16.42 5.65 -28.66
N ALA A 894 -17.60 5.12 -28.35
CA ALA A 894 -18.55 4.62 -29.34
C ALA A 894 -19.18 5.75 -30.19
N GLY A 895 -19.03 7.00 -29.75
CA GLY A 895 -19.60 8.18 -30.40
C GLY A 895 -21.11 8.34 -30.16
N LYS A 896 -21.69 7.57 -29.25
CA LYS A 896 -23.13 7.52 -28.96
C LYS A 896 -23.38 6.99 -27.55
N THR A 897 -24.29 7.62 -26.81
CA THR A 897 -24.80 7.09 -25.53
C THR A 897 -26.23 6.57 -25.68
N LYS A 898 -26.60 5.57 -24.87
CA LYS A 898 -27.96 5.01 -24.86
C LYS A 898 -28.96 6.02 -24.29
N ALA A 899 -30.11 6.18 -24.94
CA ALA A 899 -31.17 7.07 -24.48
C ALA A 899 -32.00 6.48 -23.29
N ASP A 900 -31.44 5.51 -22.56
CA ASP A 900 -32.12 4.82 -21.46
C ASP A 900 -32.33 5.75 -20.25
N TYR A 901 -31.45 6.76 -20.11
CA TYR A 901 -31.63 7.91 -19.22
C TYR A 901 -31.95 9.16 -20.03
N PRO A 902 -32.75 10.08 -19.49
CA PRO A 902 -32.99 11.34 -20.15
C PRO A 902 -31.71 12.20 -20.10
N PRO A 903 -31.10 12.53 -21.25
CA PRO A 903 -29.87 13.30 -21.26
C PRO A 903 -30.14 14.74 -20.81
N GLU A 904 -29.10 15.36 -20.26
CA GLU A 904 -29.10 16.74 -19.78
C GLU A 904 -29.05 17.76 -20.94
N LEU A 905 -30.01 17.64 -21.86
CA LEU A 905 -30.22 18.53 -22.99
C LEU A 905 -31.42 19.43 -22.70
N TYR A 906 -31.24 20.73 -22.88
CA TYR A 906 -32.20 21.73 -22.46
C TYR A 906 -32.61 22.67 -23.58
N THR A 907 -33.84 23.17 -23.48
CA THR A 907 -34.34 24.31 -24.23
C THR A 907 -35.22 25.11 -23.28
N CYS A 908 -34.81 26.35 -22.97
CA CYS A 908 -35.54 27.23 -22.04
C CYS A 908 -35.96 26.54 -20.73
N ARG A 909 -35.01 25.89 -20.04
CA ARG A 909 -35.19 25.19 -18.75
C ARG A 909 -36.06 23.91 -18.81
N THR A 910 -36.49 23.51 -20.00
CA THR A 910 -37.21 22.26 -20.23
C THR A 910 -36.37 21.31 -21.06
N ARG A 911 -36.67 20.01 -21.04
CA ARG A 911 -35.89 19.05 -21.83
C ARG A 911 -36.01 19.31 -23.32
N GLY A 912 -34.86 19.47 -23.96
CA GLY A 912 -34.71 19.68 -25.39
C GLY A 912 -34.45 18.39 -26.16
N SER A 913 -34.52 18.47 -27.49
CA SER A 913 -34.11 17.37 -28.39
C SER A 913 -32.67 17.51 -28.90
N TYR A 914 -32.00 18.61 -28.54
CA TYR A 914 -30.58 18.86 -28.79
C TYR A 914 -30.09 19.95 -27.83
N GLY A 915 -28.78 20.02 -27.60
CA GLY A 915 -28.10 21.13 -26.93
C GLY A 915 -26.91 21.60 -27.77
N SER A 916 -26.73 22.91 -27.92
CA SER A 916 -25.58 23.50 -28.64
C SER A 916 -24.43 23.80 -27.68
N TYR A 917 -23.22 23.79 -28.22
CA TYR A 917 -22.01 24.16 -27.51
C TYR A 917 -21.03 24.89 -28.43
N LYS A 918 -20.12 25.64 -27.82
CA LYS A 918 -18.95 26.24 -28.47
C LYS A 918 -17.69 25.68 -27.83
N LEU A 919 -16.87 25.01 -28.63
CA LEU A 919 -15.56 24.48 -28.23
C LEU A 919 -14.47 25.48 -28.59
N GLN A 920 -13.57 25.71 -27.65
CA GLN A 920 -12.31 26.42 -27.83
C GLN A 920 -11.13 25.54 -27.39
N ILE A 921 -10.17 25.33 -28.30
CA ILE A 921 -8.90 24.67 -27.99
C ILE A 921 -7.78 25.69 -28.17
N SER A 922 -6.96 25.86 -27.13
CA SER A 922 -5.84 26.80 -27.12
C SER A 922 -4.52 26.08 -26.84
N SER A 923 -3.39 26.64 -27.27
CA SER A 923 -2.06 26.16 -26.87
C SER A 923 -1.13 27.30 -26.50
N THR A 924 0.03 26.99 -25.90
CA THR A 924 1.12 27.92 -25.62
C THR A 924 1.38 28.85 -26.81
N ILE A 925 1.64 30.15 -26.53
CA ILE A 925 2.05 31.11 -27.55
C ILE A 925 3.32 30.62 -28.26
N GLY A 926 3.29 30.63 -29.59
CA GLY A 926 4.36 30.09 -30.44
C GLY A 926 3.82 29.49 -31.74
N ASP A 927 4.60 28.59 -32.35
CA ASP A 927 4.15 27.81 -33.51
C ASP A 927 2.90 26.98 -33.15
N ASN A 928 1.97 26.83 -34.09
CA ASN A 928 0.76 26.04 -33.85
C ASN A 928 1.13 24.54 -33.81
N PRO A 929 0.96 23.85 -32.66
CA PRO A 929 1.35 22.45 -32.56
C PRO A 929 0.31 21.50 -33.18
N PHE A 930 -0.89 21.99 -33.49
CA PHE A 930 -2.01 21.16 -33.92
C PHE A 930 -2.06 20.92 -35.44
N THR A 931 -2.37 19.67 -35.79
CA THR A 931 -2.93 19.28 -37.08
C THR A 931 -4.28 18.58 -36.84
N PHE A 932 -5.39 19.27 -37.10
CA PHE A 932 -6.73 18.69 -36.97
C PHE A 932 -7.03 17.74 -38.13
N THR A 933 -7.36 16.49 -37.80
CA THR A 933 -7.56 15.40 -38.78
C THR A 933 -9.03 15.06 -38.99
N SER A 934 -9.90 15.35 -38.00
CA SER A 934 -11.35 15.20 -38.11
C SER A 934 -12.04 16.19 -37.19
N LEU A 935 -13.09 16.84 -37.68
CA LEU A 935 -13.95 17.73 -36.90
C LEU A 935 -15.39 17.22 -36.98
N PRO A 936 -16.23 17.42 -35.93
CA PRO A 936 -17.64 17.10 -36.00
C PRO A 936 -18.35 18.00 -37.02
N ALA A 937 -19.55 17.59 -37.42
CA ALA A 937 -20.32 18.34 -38.41
C ALA A 937 -20.61 19.75 -37.89
N ALA A 938 -20.12 20.77 -38.59
CA ALA A 938 -20.38 22.15 -38.21
C ALA A 938 -21.89 22.43 -38.26
N VAL A 939 -22.46 22.79 -37.10
CA VAL A 939 -23.85 23.22 -37.04
C VAL A 939 -23.89 24.68 -37.52
N GLY A 940 -24.43 24.88 -38.71
CA GLY A 940 -24.59 26.20 -39.31
C GLY A 940 -25.59 27.04 -38.53
N ILE A 941 -25.06 27.88 -37.65
CA ILE A 941 -25.82 28.88 -36.91
C ILE A 941 -26.00 30.09 -37.83
N ASN A 942 -27.25 30.52 -38.06
CA ASN A 942 -27.54 31.71 -38.87
C ASN A 942 -27.78 32.92 -37.96
N PRO A 943 -26.82 33.86 -37.84
CA PRO A 943 -26.96 35.02 -36.97
C PRO A 943 -28.06 35.98 -37.43
N ALA A 944 -28.46 35.93 -38.71
CA ALA A 944 -29.53 36.77 -39.25
C ALA A 944 -30.93 36.38 -38.73
N SER A 945 -31.04 35.29 -37.95
CA SER A 945 -32.26 34.86 -37.27
C SER A 945 -32.57 35.67 -36.00
N CYS A 946 -31.59 36.41 -35.47
CA CYS A 946 -31.71 37.21 -34.25
C CYS A 946 -32.61 38.43 -34.46
N SER A 947 -33.87 38.32 -34.06
CA SER A 947 -34.83 39.44 -34.09
C SER A 947 -35.67 39.55 -32.81
N LYS A 948 -35.24 38.90 -31.71
CA LYS A 948 -35.98 38.79 -30.45
C LYS A 948 -35.04 39.01 -29.26
N GLY A 949 -35.51 39.69 -28.21
CA GLY A 949 -34.78 39.86 -26.95
C GLY A 949 -34.86 38.61 -26.07
N ALA A 950 -33.94 38.47 -25.11
CA ALA A 950 -33.85 37.34 -24.18
C ALA A 950 -35.20 36.95 -23.55
N ASP A 951 -35.98 37.94 -23.10
CA ASP A 951 -37.33 37.76 -22.49
C ASP A 951 -38.37 37.14 -23.45
N THR A 952 -38.11 37.19 -24.76
CA THR A 952 -39.00 36.66 -25.81
C THR A 952 -38.58 35.24 -26.25
N ILE A 953 -37.33 34.84 -26.00
CA ILE A 953 -36.78 33.54 -26.40
C ILE A 953 -37.22 32.46 -25.41
N CYS A 954 -37.16 32.75 -24.10
CA CYS A 954 -37.68 31.89 -23.05
C CYS A 954 -38.80 32.61 -22.30
N SER A 955 -40.04 32.44 -22.76
CA SER A 955 -41.21 33.02 -22.08
C SER A 955 -41.33 32.38 -20.69
N SER A 956 -41.27 33.18 -19.63
CA SER A 956 -41.45 32.77 -18.24
C SER A 956 -42.76 31.97 -18.07
N TYR A 957 -42.64 30.70 -17.70
CA TYR A 957 -43.72 29.89 -17.15
C TYR A 957 -43.33 29.36 -15.78
#